data_AF-A0A5E3WXK1-F1
#
_entry.id   AF-A0A5E3WXK1-F1
#
_cell.length_a   1.000
_cell.length_b   1.000
_cell.length_c   1.000
_cell.angle_alpha   90.00
_cell.angle_beta   90.00
_cell.angle_gamma   90.00
#
_symmetry.space_group_name_H-M   'P 1'
#
loop_
_entity.id
_entity.type
_entity.pdbx_description
1 polymer ?
#
loop_
_entity_poly.entity_id
_entity_poly.type
_entity_poly.pdbx_seq_one_letter_code
_entity_poly.pdbx_strand_id
1 'polypeptide(L)'
;MDAINQVFARKEQEGEPALVTFVTAGYPTPKDTVPTLLAMEAGGSDIIELGVPFSDPMADGPAIQETNNVALTHNVDYAQCLGYVREARSKGLKAPVCLMGYYNPLLAYGEEKAIQDAVEAGANGFIVVDLPPEEAVSFREKCRTYSASYIPLIAPSTSEGRIKFLSSIADTFIYVVSKMGTTGSSDGVAMNKALPEIIARVKQYTSSPLAVGFGVSNRDHFEAVSDAGAEGVVVGSRLAAVIKVAPSDQIPQKVEEYIRTLSLKGQPARPRVSRANTQQRAEIKEKTGEAIPSNVTYALPARFGDFGGQYVPEALFDCLVEIEEAHRQAMADPEFWKEWESLYAYSNRPSNLYFAEQLTKHAGGAKIWLKREDLNHTGSHKINNALGQILLARRLGKKRIIAETGAGQHGVATATACAKFGLECVIYMGAEDVRRQALNVFRIQMLGAKVVPVTSGSQTLKDAVNEAMRDWVTNLSTTHYLIGSAIGPHPFPTIVRDFQRVIGKEIKDQLQKAAGKLPDAVVACVGGGSNAIGAFFDFIPDKNVRLIGVEAGGDGVDTDKHSATLSKGVVGVFQGVRTYLLQSPEGQIIETHSISAGLDYPGVGPEHAWLKDTGRAEYVVADDEEALRGFRMLTQLEGIIPALESSHAVWEAVRMAKTLPADQDIVVCLSGRGDKDVEQISQLLPGKWADRLDWHIEV
;
A
#
# COMPACT_ATOMS: atom_id res chain seq x y z
N MET A 1 19.17 11.15 -20.75
CA MET A 1 20.30 10.69 -19.91
C MET A 1 21.44 11.71 -19.91
N ASP A 2 22.08 11.97 -21.06
CA ASP A 2 23.28 12.83 -21.17
C ASP A 2 23.14 14.23 -20.55
N ALA A 3 21.99 14.86 -20.71
CA ALA A 3 21.75 16.20 -20.14
C ALA A 3 21.88 16.22 -18.61
N ILE A 4 21.51 15.14 -17.92
CA ILE A 4 21.66 15.01 -16.46
C ILE A 4 23.16 14.86 -16.11
N ASN A 5 23.89 14.01 -16.83
CA ASN A 5 25.32 13.82 -16.62
C ASN A 5 26.13 15.10 -16.87
N GLN A 6 25.76 15.87 -17.89
CA GLN A 6 26.37 17.17 -18.20
C GLN A 6 26.16 18.19 -17.06
N VAL A 7 24.99 18.19 -16.42
CA VAL A 7 24.73 19.04 -15.25
C VAL A 7 25.70 18.72 -14.12
N PHE A 8 25.81 17.45 -13.73
CA PHE A 8 26.70 17.06 -12.63
C PHE A 8 28.18 17.31 -12.97
N ALA A 9 28.60 17.03 -14.21
CA ALA A 9 29.97 17.32 -14.65
C ALA A 9 30.30 18.82 -14.62
N ARG A 10 29.37 19.67 -15.08
CA ARG A 10 29.51 21.13 -15.00
C ARG A 10 29.60 21.59 -13.54
N LYS A 11 28.70 21.10 -12.69
CA LYS A 11 28.64 21.48 -11.28
C LYS A 11 29.89 21.04 -10.50
N GLU A 12 30.44 19.88 -10.82
CA GLU A 12 31.74 19.44 -10.29
C GLU A 12 32.87 20.40 -10.69
N GLN A 13 32.90 20.89 -11.94
CA GLN A 13 33.89 21.88 -12.39
C GLN A 13 33.73 23.25 -11.71
N GLU A 14 32.49 23.66 -11.43
CA GLU A 14 32.16 24.88 -10.70
C GLU A 14 32.45 24.77 -9.19
N GLY A 15 32.67 23.56 -8.67
CA GLY A 15 32.85 23.31 -7.24
C GLY A 15 31.56 23.46 -6.43
N GLU A 16 30.40 23.38 -7.09
CA GLU A 16 29.07 23.54 -6.51
C GLU A 16 28.27 22.24 -6.59
N PRO A 17 27.33 21.99 -5.66
CA PRO A 17 26.35 20.92 -5.83
C PRO A 17 25.28 21.31 -6.86
N ALA A 18 24.74 20.34 -7.58
CA ALA A 18 23.56 20.55 -8.43
C ALA A 18 22.31 20.81 -7.57
N LEU A 19 21.51 21.82 -7.93
CA LEU A 19 20.21 22.06 -7.30
C LEU A 19 19.12 21.32 -8.07
N VAL A 20 18.48 20.36 -7.41
CA VAL A 20 17.33 19.61 -7.94
C VAL A 20 16.06 20.11 -7.25
N THR A 21 15.03 20.46 -8.00
CA THR A 21 13.78 21.01 -7.44
C THR A 21 12.56 20.24 -7.89
N PHE A 22 11.58 20.07 -7.01
CA PHE A 22 10.36 19.29 -7.26
C PHE A 22 9.11 20.17 -7.29
N VAL A 23 8.20 19.91 -8.23
CA VAL A 23 6.84 20.45 -8.24
C VAL A 23 5.84 19.41 -8.76
N THR A 24 4.65 19.30 -8.15
CA THR A 24 3.56 18.47 -8.68
C THR A 24 2.93 19.14 -9.90
N ALA A 25 2.80 18.41 -11.01
CA ALA A 25 2.12 18.88 -12.19
C ALA A 25 0.66 19.25 -11.88
N GLY A 26 0.18 20.36 -12.42
CA GLY A 26 -1.20 20.80 -12.22
C GLY A 26 -1.49 21.53 -10.91
N TYR A 27 -0.47 21.74 -10.06
CA TYR A 27 -0.60 22.48 -8.81
C TYR A 27 -0.11 23.94 -8.95
N PRO A 28 -0.86 24.95 -8.44
CA PRO A 28 -2.20 24.83 -7.84
C PRO A 28 -3.29 24.72 -8.90
N THR A 29 -3.02 25.12 -10.15
CA THR A 29 -3.89 24.87 -11.30
C THR A 29 -3.08 24.40 -12.52
N PRO A 30 -3.70 23.71 -13.49
CA PRO A 30 -3.05 23.27 -14.73
C PRO A 30 -2.16 24.32 -15.42
N LYS A 31 -2.67 25.55 -15.55
CA LYS A 31 -1.99 26.66 -16.23
C LYS A 31 -0.71 27.15 -15.54
N ASP A 32 -0.54 26.85 -14.25
CA ASP A 32 0.58 27.34 -13.46
C ASP A 32 1.83 26.45 -13.61
N THR A 33 1.66 25.21 -14.08
CA THR A 33 2.74 24.22 -14.20
C THR A 33 3.90 24.76 -15.05
N VAL A 34 3.62 25.15 -16.29
CA VAL A 34 4.67 25.55 -17.25
C VAL A 34 5.37 26.86 -16.83
N PRO A 35 4.67 27.93 -16.43
CA PRO A 35 5.31 29.11 -15.84
C PRO A 35 6.18 28.78 -14.63
N THR A 36 5.74 27.85 -13.78
CA THR A 36 6.50 27.41 -12.60
C THR A 36 7.79 26.69 -13.00
N LEU A 37 7.74 25.78 -13.97
CA LEU A 37 8.95 25.10 -14.49
C LEU A 37 9.99 26.11 -15.03
N LEU A 38 9.54 27.11 -15.79
CA LEU A 38 10.43 28.16 -16.32
C LEU A 38 11.00 29.04 -15.19
N ALA A 39 10.19 29.39 -14.19
CA ALA A 39 10.64 30.11 -13.01
C ALA A 39 11.66 29.32 -12.17
N MET A 40 11.49 27.99 -12.08
CA MET A 40 12.44 27.11 -11.41
C MET A 40 13.82 27.16 -12.08
N GLU A 41 13.88 27.08 -13.40
CA GLU A 41 15.13 27.26 -14.16
C GLU A 41 15.68 28.68 -14.03
N ALA A 42 14.83 29.70 -14.14
CA ALA A 42 15.21 31.11 -13.98
C ALA A 42 15.85 31.37 -12.61
N GLY A 43 15.31 30.77 -11.55
CA GLY A 43 15.81 30.83 -10.18
C GLY A 43 17.11 30.05 -9.97
N GLY A 44 17.47 29.13 -10.88
CA GLY A 44 18.73 28.39 -10.85
C GLY A 44 18.61 26.91 -10.48
N SER A 45 17.45 26.29 -10.70
CA SER A 45 17.35 24.83 -10.68
C SER A 45 18.18 24.25 -11.82
N ASP A 46 19.04 23.28 -11.50
CA ASP A 46 19.85 22.58 -12.49
C ASP A 46 19.11 21.38 -13.07
N ILE A 47 18.29 20.69 -12.26
CA ILE A 47 17.42 19.58 -12.66
C ILE A 47 16.04 19.83 -12.03
N ILE A 48 14.97 19.52 -12.76
CA ILE A 48 13.59 19.65 -12.27
C ILE A 48 12.93 18.27 -12.21
N GLU A 49 12.37 17.94 -11.06
CA GLU A 49 11.49 16.80 -10.85
C GLU A 49 10.04 17.28 -11.04
N LEU A 50 9.38 16.76 -12.08
CA LEU A 50 7.96 17.00 -12.31
C LEU A 50 7.17 15.83 -11.72
N GLY A 51 6.46 16.10 -10.62
CA GLY A 51 5.62 15.14 -9.94
C GLY A 51 4.40 14.77 -10.78
N VAL A 52 4.26 13.48 -11.11
CA VAL A 52 3.05 12.91 -11.70
C VAL A 52 2.07 12.63 -10.55
N PRO A 53 0.89 13.28 -10.52
CA PRO A 53 -0.04 13.13 -9.42
C PRO A 53 -0.61 11.71 -9.35
N PHE A 54 -0.73 11.19 -8.13
CA PHE A 54 -1.27 9.87 -7.85
C PHE A 54 -2.17 9.92 -6.61
N SER A 55 -3.27 9.16 -6.65
CA SER A 55 -4.33 9.14 -5.64
C SER A 55 -4.02 8.31 -4.39
N ASP A 56 -2.93 7.54 -4.41
CA ASP A 56 -2.50 6.67 -3.29
C ASP A 56 -0.99 6.73 -3.01
N PRO A 57 -0.42 7.92 -2.77
CA PRO A 57 1.02 8.06 -2.66
C PRO A 57 1.52 7.64 -1.26
N MET A 58 2.20 6.50 -1.19
CA MET A 58 2.62 5.88 0.08
C MET A 58 3.83 6.58 0.74
N ALA A 59 4.75 7.13 -0.04
CA ALA A 59 5.97 7.80 0.45
C ALA A 59 5.81 9.31 0.65
N ASP A 60 4.80 9.90 0.02
CA ASP A 60 4.61 11.35 0.01
C ASP A 60 4.16 11.81 1.40
N GLY A 61 4.78 12.87 1.90
CA GLY A 61 4.29 13.52 3.12
C GLY A 61 3.06 14.40 2.85
N PRO A 62 2.42 14.92 3.91
CA PRO A 62 1.14 15.62 3.81
C PRO A 62 1.14 16.79 2.82
N ALA A 63 2.25 17.53 2.72
CA ALA A 63 2.38 18.66 1.80
C ALA A 63 2.28 18.25 0.33
N ILE A 64 2.91 17.13 -0.06
CA ILE A 64 2.87 16.65 -1.45
C ILE A 64 1.58 15.88 -1.74
N GLN A 65 1.02 15.19 -0.74
CA GLN A 65 -0.32 14.61 -0.86
C GLN A 65 -1.37 15.68 -1.17
N GLU A 66 -1.30 16.83 -0.50
CA GLU A 66 -2.19 17.96 -0.77
C GLU A 66 -2.06 18.44 -2.22
N THR A 67 -0.83 18.58 -2.74
CA THR A 67 -0.63 19.01 -4.14
C THR A 67 -1.11 17.97 -5.15
N ASN A 68 -0.92 16.67 -4.87
CA ASN A 68 -1.48 15.59 -5.70
C ASN A 68 -3.01 15.65 -5.72
N ASN A 69 -3.65 15.77 -4.55
CA ASN A 69 -5.11 15.84 -4.46
C ASN A 69 -5.67 17.03 -5.26
N VAL A 70 -5.05 18.21 -5.15
CA VAL A 70 -5.45 19.39 -5.92
C VAL A 70 -5.21 19.19 -7.43
N ALA A 71 -4.12 18.54 -7.84
CA ALA A 71 -3.90 18.24 -9.25
C ALA A 71 -4.96 17.25 -9.80
N LEU A 72 -5.33 16.25 -9.00
CA LEU A 72 -6.33 15.25 -9.37
C LEU A 72 -7.74 15.82 -9.50
N THR A 73 -8.13 16.83 -8.70
CA THR A 73 -9.43 17.51 -8.90
C THR A 73 -9.51 18.27 -10.24
N HIS A 74 -8.35 18.59 -10.83
CA HIS A 74 -8.25 19.14 -12.18
C HIS A 74 -8.09 18.07 -13.27
N ASN A 75 -8.25 16.78 -12.93
CA ASN A 75 -8.06 15.63 -13.81
C ASN A 75 -6.66 15.61 -14.45
N VAL A 76 -5.63 15.99 -13.69
CA VAL A 76 -4.25 15.92 -14.19
C VAL A 76 -3.76 14.49 -14.14
N ASP A 77 -3.43 13.97 -15.31
CA ASP A 77 -2.94 12.60 -15.52
C ASP A 77 -1.52 12.60 -16.13
N TYR A 78 -0.99 11.40 -16.37
CA TYR A 78 0.33 11.22 -16.98
C TYR A 78 0.45 11.89 -18.35
N ALA A 79 -0.57 11.80 -19.21
CA ALA A 79 -0.54 12.39 -20.55
C ALA A 79 -0.49 13.93 -20.50
N GLN A 80 -1.21 14.53 -19.57
CA GLN A 80 -1.15 15.97 -19.30
C GLN A 80 0.23 16.39 -18.79
N CYS A 81 0.86 15.60 -17.90
CA CYS A 81 2.25 15.84 -17.50
C CYS A 81 3.19 15.93 -18.71
N LEU A 82 3.05 15.00 -19.68
CA LEU A 82 3.84 15.05 -20.92
C LEU A 82 3.52 16.31 -21.75
N GLY A 83 2.27 16.74 -21.78
CA GLY A 83 1.85 18.01 -22.39
C GLY A 83 2.58 19.22 -21.79
N TYR A 84 2.66 19.30 -20.47
CA TYR A 84 3.38 20.39 -19.79
C TYR A 84 4.88 20.38 -20.11
N VAL A 85 5.52 19.21 -20.19
CA VAL A 85 6.93 19.12 -20.59
C VAL A 85 7.12 19.63 -22.02
N ARG A 86 6.29 19.20 -22.97
CA ARG A 86 6.35 19.68 -24.38
C ARG A 86 6.21 21.19 -24.46
N GLU A 87 5.21 21.74 -23.76
CA GLU A 87 4.96 23.17 -23.75
C GLU A 87 6.14 23.94 -23.12
N ALA A 88 6.67 23.49 -21.98
CA ALA A 88 7.80 24.13 -21.34
C ALA A 88 9.06 24.10 -22.23
N ARG A 89 9.32 22.98 -22.92
CA ARG A 89 10.39 22.87 -23.91
C ARG A 89 10.21 23.86 -25.06
N SER A 90 8.99 24.00 -25.60
CA SER A 90 8.68 24.96 -26.67
C SER A 90 8.88 26.43 -26.24
N LYS A 91 8.76 26.70 -24.93
CA LYS A 91 9.00 28.02 -24.31
C LYS A 91 10.44 28.23 -23.85
N GLY A 92 11.33 27.27 -24.13
CA GLY A 92 12.76 27.42 -23.94
C GLY A 92 13.34 26.84 -22.65
N LEU A 93 12.58 26.00 -21.92
CA LEU A 93 13.11 25.28 -20.76
C LEU A 93 14.27 24.37 -21.19
N LYS A 94 15.47 24.55 -20.62
CA LYS A 94 16.68 23.76 -20.94
C LYS A 94 17.07 22.78 -19.85
N ALA A 95 16.71 23.06 -18.59
CA ALA A 95 16.97 22.21 -17.44
C ALA A 95 16.43 20.79 -17.70
N PRO A 96 17.20 19.73 -17.44
CA PRO A 96 16.71 18.37 -17.51
C PRO A 96 15.48 18.18 -16.63
N VAL A 97 14.47 17.48 -17.15
CA VAL A 97 13.23 17.17 -16.42
C VAL A 97 13.19 15.68 -16.13
N CYS A 98 13.02 15.30 -14.86
CA CYS A 98 12.76 13.93 -14.45
C CYS A 98 11.30 13.79 -14.05
N LEU A 99 10.59 12.80 -14.59
CA LEU A 99 9.23 12.49 -14.13
C LEU A 99 9.34 11.70 -12.83
N MET A 100 8.73 12.20 -11.77
CA MET A 100 8.74 11.56 -10.45
C MET A 100 7.32 11.13 -10.08
N GLY A 101 7.14 9.88 -9.67
CA GLY A 101 5.82 9.38 -9.28
C GLY A 101 5.83 7.91 -8.87
N TYR A 102 4.65 7.29 -8.97
CA TYR A 102 4.42 5.90 -8.61
C TYR A 102 4.28 5.05 -9.88
N TYR A 103 4.47 3.75 -9.76
CA TYR A 103 4.51 2.85 -10.90
C TYR A 103 3.13 2.67 -11.55
N ASN A 104 2.05 2.80 -10.78
CA ASN A 104 0.70 2.48 -11.26
C ASN A 104 0.22 3.33 -12.46
N PRO A 105 0.36 4.68 -12.48
CA PRO A 105 0.06 5.47 -13.67
C PRO A 105 0.88 5.09 -14.92
N LEU A 106 2.15 4.71 -14.74
CA LEU A 106 3.02 4.26 -15.85
C LEU A 106 2.53 2.93 -16.41
N LEU A 107 2.14 2.01 -15.52
CA LEU A 107 1.61 0.70 -15.88
C LEU A 107 0.28 0.83 -16.63
N ALA A 108 -0.63 1.70 -16.16
CA ALA A 108 -1.92 1.96 -16.79
C ALA A 108 -1.77 2.59 -18.18
N TYR A 109 -0.79 3.48 -18.37
CA TYR A 109 -0.47 4.07 -19.67
C TYR A 109 0.18 3.08 -20.66
N GLY A 110 0.76 2.01 -20.13
CA GLY A 110 1.63 1.08 -20.84
C GLY A 110 3.11 1.47 -20.67
N GLU A 111 3.84 0.69 -19.89
CA GLU A 111 5.20 1.02 -19.40
C GLU A 111 6.16 1.50 -20.50
N GLU A 112 6.31 0.75 -21.59
CA GLU A 112 7.23 1.10 -22.68
C GLU A 112 6.79 2.34 -23.45
N LYS A 113 5.48 2.45 -23.72
CA LYS A 113 4.89 3.62 -24.35
C LYS A 113 5.05 4.86 -23.48
N ALA A 114 4.88 4.73 -22.16
CA ALA A 114 5.05 5.80 -21.21
C ALA A 114 6.48 6.36 -21.24
N ILE A 115 7.48 5.48 -21.34
CA ILE A 115 8.90 5.85 -21.47
C ILE A 115 9.15 6.57 -22.79
N GLN A 116 8.71 5.99 -23.91
CA GLN A 116 8.88 6.57 -25.24
C GLN A 116 8.26 7.98 -25.32
N ASP A 117 6.99 8.10 -24.98
CA ASP A 117 6.24 9.36 -25.10
C ASP A 117 6.81 10.45 -24.17
N ALA A 118 7.38 10.07 -23.02
CA ALA A 118 8.05 11.01 -22.13
C ALA A 118 9.35 11.57 -22.71
N VAL A 119 10.17 10.71 -23.33
CA VAL A 119 11.39 11.15 -24.02
C VAL A 119 11.03 12.05 -25.19
N GLU A 120 10.04 11.68 -26.00
CA GLU A 120 9.52 12.51 -27.09
C GLU A 120 8.97 13.85 -26.59
N ALA A 121 8.37 13.87 -25.39
CA ALA A 121 7.94 15.09 -24.74
C ALA A 121 9.11 15.99 -24.27
N GLY A 122 10.31 15.42 -24.10
CA GLY A 122 11.53 16.10 -23.67
C GLY A 122 11.90 15.86 -22.20
N ALA A 123 11.35 14.83 -21.56
CA ALA A 123 11.81 14.33 -20.27
C ALA A 123 13.13 13.56 -20.43
N ASN A 124 13.92 13.51 -19.35
CA ASN A 124 15.29 13.01 -19.37
C ASN A 124 15.50 11.77 -18.49
N GLY A 125 14.56 11.50 -17.58
CA GLY A 125 14.60 10.35 -16.69
C GLY A 125 13.36 10.20 -15.82
N PHE A 126 13.39 9.16 -15.00
CA PHE A 126 12.30 8.70 -14.15
C PHE A 126 12.80 8.42 -12.73
N ILE A 127 12.00 8.85 -11.76
CA ILE A 127 12.07 8.44 -10.36
C ILE A 127 10.74 7.75 -10.06
N VAL A 128 10.75 6.41 -9.97
CA VAL A 128 9.56 5.61 -9.64
C VAL A 128 9.71 5.11 -8.21
N VAL A 129 8.94 5.72 -7.30
CA VAL A 129 9.20 5.68 -5.85
C VAL A 129 8.97 4.30 -5.23
N ASP A 130 8.04 3.54 -5.81
CA ASP A 130 7.56 2.24 -5.33
C ASP A 130 7.97 1.07 -6.25
N LEU A 131 8.81 1.29 -7.28
CA LEU A 131 9.25 0.22 -8.17
C LEU A 131 10.35 -0.61 -7.50
N PRO A 132 10.13 -1.91 -7.22
CA PRO A 132 11.15 -2.74 -6.60
C PRO A 132 12.37 -2.85 -7.52
N PRO A 133 13.60 -2.77 -6.97
CA PRO A 133 14.82 -2.78 -7.77
C PRO A 133 14.97 -4.02 -8.67
N GLU A 134 14.39 -5.15 -8.27
CA GLU A 134 14.36 -6.40 -9.02
C GLU A 134 13.58 -6.25 -10.35
N GLU A 135 12.49 -5.49 -10.36
CA GLU A 135 11.76 -5.13 -11.57
C GLU A 135 12.33 -3.91 -12.27
N ALA A 136 12.98 -3.03 -11.51
CA ALA A 136 13.61 -1.83 -12.03
C ALA A 136 14.72 -2.14 -13.05
N VAL A 137 15.32 -3.33 -13.04
CA VAL A 137 16.26 -3.76 -14.09
C VAL A 137 15.59 -3.75 -15.46
N SER A 138 14.41 -4.37 -15.58
CA SER A 138 13.66 -4.41 -16.85
C SER A 138 13.21 -2.99 -17.26
N PHE A 139 12.68 -2.22 -16.30
CA PHE A 139 12.27 -0.83 -16.54
C PHE A 139 13.45 0.05 -17.00
N ARG A 140 14.61 -0.12 -16.37
CA ARG A 140 15.84 0.59 -16.72
C ARG A 140 16.31 0.25 -18.14
N GLU A 141 16.31 -1.02 -18.54
CA GLU A 141 16.72 -1.37 -19.91
C GLU A 141 15.82 -0.73 -20.96
N LYS A 142 14.51 -0.61 -20.69
CA LYS A 142 13.59 0.15 -21.52
C LYS A 142 13.94 1.63 -21.54
N CYS A 143 14.17 2.25 -20.37
CA CYS A 143 14.65 3.64 -20.29
C CYS A 143 15.91 3.89 -21.12
N ARG A 144 16.90 2.99 -21.02
CA ARG A 144 18.16 3.08 -21.79
C ARG A 144 17.94 3.03 -23.29
N THR A 145 17.03 2.18 -23.75
CA THR A 145 16.67 2.05 -25.18
C THR A 145 16.21 3.39 -25.77
N TYR A 146 15.50 4.19 -24.97
CA TYR A 146 15.01 5.52 -25.36
C TYR A 146 15.89 6.67 -24.84
N SER A 147 17.12 6.40 -24.37
CA SER A 147 18.03 7.44 -23.83
C SER A 147 17.48 8.22 -22.61
N ALA A 148 16.58 7.62 -21.84
CA ALA A 148 16.14 8.11 -20.52
C ALA A 148 16.95 7.47 -19.39
N SER A 149 17.09 8.17 -18.26
CA SER A 149 17.67 7.59 -17.04
C SER A 149 16.59 7.02 -16.15
N TYR A 150 16.79 5.82 -15.61
CA TYR A 150 16.15 5.45 -14.34
C TYR A 150 17.05 5.92 -13.19
N ILE A 151 16.47 6.52 -12.16
CA ILE A 151 17.19 7.07 -11.01
C ILE A 151 16.81 6.21 -9.78
N PRO A 152 17.70 5.33 -9.30
CA PRO A 152 17.43 4.51 -8.13
C PRO A 152 17.45 5.35 -6.84
N LEU A 153 16.65 4.92 -5.86
CA LEU A 153 16.60 5.52 -4.53
C LEU A 153 17.38 4.66 -3.53
N ILE A 154 18.08 5.30 -2.59
CA ILE A 154 18.69 4.67 -1.42
C ILE A 154 18.17 5.37 -0.16
N ALA A 155 17.78 4.59 0.84
CA ALA A 155 17.35 5.07 2.14
C ALA A 155 18.41 4.82 3.22
N PRO A 156 18.30 5.45 4.40
CA PRO A 156 19.21 5.18 5.52
C PRO A 156 19.17 3.72 5.97
N SER A 157 17.98 3.11 5.91
CA SER A 157 17.76 1.70 6.24
C SER A 157 18.42 0.72 5.27
N THR A 158 18.60 1.10 4.00
CA THR A 158 19.08 0.20 2.94
C THR A 158 20.37 -0.53 3.31
N SER A 159 20.32 -1.85 3.28
CA SER A 159 21.43 -2.77 3.53
C SER A 159 22.57 -2.68 2.50
N GLU A 160 23.78 -3.07 2.91
CA GLU A 160 25.00 -2.96 2.08
C GLU A 160 24.91 -3.71 0.75
N GLY A 161 24.41 -4.95 0.78
CA GLY A 161 24.19 -5.74 -0.44
C GLY A 161 23.24 -5.07 -1.42
N ARG A 162 22.19 -4.41 -0.90
CA ARG A 162 21.20 -3.69 -1.70
C ARG A 162 21.72 -2.36 -2.22
N ILE A 163 22.53 -1.62 -1.45
CA ILE A 163 23.27 -0.44 -1.93
C ILE A 163 24.14 -0.82 -3.13
N LYS A 164 24.87 -1.93 -3.04
CA LYS A 164 25.71 -2.42 -4.15
C LYS A 164 24.88 -2.73 -5.39
N PHE A 165 23.71 -3.37 -5.23
CA PHE A 165 22.80 -3.64 -6.33
C PHE A 165 22.26 -2.35 -6.96
N LEU A 166 21.67 -1.45 -6.16
CA LEU A 166 21.13 -0.16 -6.61
C LEU A 166 22.18 0.71 -7.30
N SER A 167 23.42 0.70 -6.77
CA SER A 167 24.57 1.37 -7.37
C SER A 167 24.92 0.82 -8.75
N SER A 168 24.76 -0.48 -8.98
CA SER A 168 25.07 -1.13 -10.26
C SER A 168 24.06 -0.82 -11.37
N ILE A 169 22.85 -0.40 -11.01
CA ILE A 169 21.78 -0.06 -11.95
C ILE A 169 21.56 1.45 -12.11
N ALA A 170 22.37 2.28 -11.45
CA ALA A 170 22.31 3.73 -11.57
C ALA A 170 22.97 4.22 -12.87
N ASP A 171 22.21 4.89 -13.74
CA ASP A 171 22.73 5.41 -15.03
C ASP A 171 23.30 6.83 -14.95
N THR A 172 22.77 7.65 -14.05
CA THR A 172 23.15 9.08 -13.94
C THR A 172 23.54 9.44 -12.52
N PHE A 173 22.57 9.58 -11.62
CA PHE A 173 22.79 9.82 -10.20
C PHE A 173 21.94 8.88 -9.36
N ILE A 174 22.27 8.79 -8.07
CA ILE A 174 21.47 8.06 -7.09
C ILE A 174 20.77 9.08 -6.20
N TYR A 175 19.46 8.90 -6.01
CA TYR A 175 18.68 9.70 -5.08
C TYR A 175 18.85 9.12 -3.67
N VAL A 176 19.40 9.88 -2.73
CA VAL A 176 19.56 9.46 -1.33
C VAL A 176 18.54 10.18 -0.46
N VAL A 177 17.67 9.42 0.20
CA VAL A 177 16.72 9.96 1.18
C VAL A 177 17.47 10.17 2.50
N SER A 178 17.59 11.42 2.97
CA SER A 178 18.47 11.72 4.12
C SER A 178 17.93 11.33 5.50
N LYS A 179 16.64 11.01 5.64
CA LYS A 179 15.99 10.66 6.92
C LYS A 179 14.95 9.56 6.74
N MET A 180 14.70 8.81 7.80
CA MET A 180 13.53 7.93 7.92
C MET A 180 12.28 8.81 8.13
N GLY A 181 11.24 8.61 7.33
CA GLY A 181 9.95 9.34 7.38
C GLY A 181 9.48 9.85 6.01
N THR A 182 8.39 10.63 5.97
CA THR A 182 7.83 11.21 4.73
C THR A 182 8.20 12.68 4.51
N THR A 183 8.20 13.16 3.27
CA THR A 183 8.64 14.51 2.89
C THR A 183 7.91 15.63 3.66
N GLY A 184 8.64 16.56 4.29
CA GLY A 184 8.06 17.76 4.90
C GLY A 184 7.55 17.62 6.34
N SER A 185 7.73 16.47 7.00
CA SER A 185 7.33 16.23 8.41
C SER A 185 8.11 17.04 9.46
N SER A 186 8.97 17.99 9.05
CA SER A 186 9.99 18.57 9.93
C SER A 186 10.38 20.00 9.58
N ASP A 187 9.40 20.90 9.47
CA ASP A 187 9.67 22.34 9.63
C ASP A 187 10.13 22.58 11.10
N GLY A 188 11.45 22.53 11.35
CA GLY A 188 12.06 22.88 12.65
C GLY A 188 13.02 21.86 13.29
N VAL A 189 13.36 20.75 12.64
CA VAL A 189 14.28 19.73 13.20
C VAL A 189 15.65 19.76 12.52
N ALA A 190 16.73 19.72 13.30
CA ALA A 190 18.12 19.71 12.83
C ALA A 190 18.39 18.68 11.71
N MET A 191 19.33 18.99 10.81
CA MET A 191 19.82 18.09 9.76
C MET A 191 20.28 16.74 10.34
N ASN A 192 20.10 15.65 9.58
CA ASN A 192 20.48 14.32 10.06
C ASN A 192 22.00 14.27 10.30
N LYS A 193 22.41 14.09 11.56
CA LYS A 193 23.83 14.00 11.94
C LYS A 193 24.54 12.80 11.29
N ALA A 194 23.80 11.76 10.90
CA ALA A 194 24.33 10.57 10.24
C ALA A 194 24.46 10.74 8.71
N LEU A 195 24.07 11.87 8.13
CA LEU A 195 24.10 12.06 6.67
C LEU A 195 25.50 11.87 6.05
N PRO A 196 26.61 12.39 6.63
CA PRO A 196 27.95 12.13 6.11
C PRO A 196 28.31 10.64 6.08
N GLU A 197 27.87 9.87 7.08
CA GLU A 197 28.10 8.42 7.15
C GLU A 197 27.31 7.68 6.07
N ILE A 198 26.06 8.06 5.82
CA ILE A 198 25.23 7.49 4.75
C ILE A 198 25.87 7.76 3.38
N ILE A 199 26.29 8.99 3.11
CA ILE A 199 26.97 9.37 1.86
C ILE A 199 28.26 8.57 1.70
N ALA A 200 29.08 8.49 2.75
CA ALA A 200 30.32 7.73 2.72
C ALA A 200 30.08 6.24 2.45
N ARG A 201 29.05 5.64 3.09
CA ARG A 201 28.64 4.25 2.88
C ARG A 201 28.26 3.98 1.43
N VAL A 202 27.45 4.84 0.80
CA VAL A 202 27.04 4.66 -0.60
C VAL A 202 28.22 4.84 -1.56
N LYS A 203 29.09 5.84 -1.32
CA LYS A 203 30.28 6.11 -2.16
C LYS A 203 31.32 4.98 -2.17
N GLN A 204 31.25 4.02 -1.25
CA GLN A 204 32.08 2.81 -1.32
C GLN A 204 31.73 1.93 -2.53
N TYR A 205 30.50 2.04 -3.07
CA TYR A 205 29.97 1.16 -4.11
C TYR A 205 29.68 1.84 -5.44
N THR A 206 29.81 3.16 -5.53
CA THR A 206 29.52 3.91 -6.75
C THR A 206 30.41 5.11 -6.94
N SER A 207 30.66 5.44 -8.21
CA SER A 207 31.22 6.73 -8.64
C SER A 207 30.13 7.71 -9.10
N SER A 208 28.88 7.27 -9.21
CA SER A 208 27.78 8.12 -9.63
C SER A 208 27.53 9.23 -8.61
N PRO A 209 27.20 10.45 -9.05
CA PRO A 209 26.79 11.54 -8.16
C PRO A 209 25.66 11.13 -7.23
N LEU A 210 25.70 11.63 -5.99
CA LEU A 210 24.62 11.44 -5.02
C LEU A 210 23.82 12.74 -4.90
N ALA A 211 22.53 12.69 -5.26
CA ALA A 211 21.59 13.77 -4.98
C ALA A 211 20.84 13.45 -3.69
N VAL A 212 21.02 14.27 -2.66
CA VAL A 212 20.42 14.04 -1.36
C VAL A 212 19.17 14.90 -1.22
N GLY A 213 18.05 14.24 -0.97
CA GLY A 213 16.79 14.89 -0.64
C GLY A 213 16.41 14.74 0.84
N PHE A 214 15.36 15.47 1.21
CA PHE A 214 14.65 15.43 2.49
C PHE A 214 15.11 16.49 3.53
N GLY A 215 14.18 17.37 3.93
CA GLY A 215 14.37 18.37 4.99
C GLY A 215 15.04 19.68 4.59
N VAL A 216 15.35 19.90 3.31
CA VAL A 216 15.97 21.14 2.83
C VAL A 216 14.90 22.20 2.57
N SER A 217 14.94 23.30 3.30
CA SER A 217 13.95 24.39 3.20
C SER A 217 14.57 25.77 3.03
N ASN A 218 15.86 25.92 3.32
CA ASN A 218 16.60 27.18 3.24
C ASN A 218 18.06 26.92 2.82
N ARG A 219 18.82 28.00 2.65
CA ARG A 219 20.21 27.94 2.20
C ARG A 219 21.13 27.22 3.18
N ASP A 220 20.94 27.40 4.49
CA ASP A 220 21.78 26.74 5.50
C ASP A 220 21.62 25.21 5.44
N HIS A 221 20.40 24.72 5.21
CA HIS A 221 20.15 23.28 5.01
C HIS A 221 20.81 22.79 3.71
N PHE A 222 20.73 23.59 2.64
CA PHE A 222 21.38 23.27 1.35
C PHE A 222 22.90 23.15 1.51
N GLU A 223 23.52 24.10 2.22
CA GLU A 223 24.96 24.08 2.52
C GLU A 223 25.31 22.88 3.41
N ALA A 224 24.53 22.58 4.44
CA ALA A 224 24.76 21.41 5.30
C ALA A 224 24.73 20.07 4.53
N VAL A 225 23.83 19.91 3.55
CA VAL A 225 23.79 18.71 2.69
C VAL A 225 25.00 18.67 1.76
N SER A 226 25.34 19.81 1.16
CA SER A 226 26.53 19.92 0.31
C SER A 226 27.82 19.60 1.05
N ASP A 227 27.97 20.12 2.27
CA ASP A 227 29.15 19.96 3.13
C ASP A 227 29.26 18.53 3.67
N ALA A 228 28.14 17.82 3.82
CA ALA A 228 28.13 16.38 4.09
C ALA A 228 28.68 15.55 2.91
N GLY A 229 28.87 16.16 1.74
CA GLY A 229 29.54 15.56 0.59
C GLY A 229 28.62 15.19 -0.58
N ALA A 230 27.36 15.64 -0.59
CA ALA A 230 26.41 15.34 -1.66
C ALA A 230 26.69 16.14 -2.94
N GLU A 231 26.79 15.50 -4.10
CA GLU A 231 26.97 16.18 -5.39
C GLU A 231 25.71 16.88 -5.90
N GLY A 232 24.54 16.55 -5.37
CA GLY A 232 23.28 17.25 -5.62
C GLY A 232 22.44 17.42 -4.35
N VAL A 233 21.61 18.45 -4.32
CA VAL A 233 20.69 18.74 -3.22
C VAL A 233 19.28 18.88 -3.76
N VAL A 234 18.33 18.11 -3.21
CA VAL A 234 16.95 18.08 -3.66
C VAL A 234 16.04 18.90 -2.73
N VAL A 235 15.20 19.75 -3.32
CA VAL A 235 14.24 20.62 -2.62
C VAL A 235 12.84 20.46 -3.21
N GLY A 236 11.89 19.93 -2.42
CA GLY A 236 10.51 19.70 -2.88
C GLY A 236 9.45 20.32 -1.98
N SER A 237 9.20 19.72 -0.82
CA SER A 237 8.06 20.09 0.06
C SER A 237 7.98 21.56 0.43
N ARG A 238 9.12 22.26 0.55
CA ARG A 238 9.13 23.70 0.84
C ARG A 238 8.63 24.52 -0.35
N LEU A 239 8.87 24.09 -1.58
CA LEU A 239 8.39 24.77 -2.78
C LEU A 239 6.86 24.70 -2.87
N ALA A 240 6.26 23.56 -2.51
CA ALA A 240 4.80 23.43 -2.41
C ALA A 240 4.21 24.47 -1.43
N ALA A 241 4.86 24.68 -0.27
CA ALA A 241 4.44 25.70 0.69
C ALA A 241 4.59 27.14 0.15
N VAL A 242 5.67 27.43 -0.61
CA VAL A 242 5.86 28.74 -1.27
C VAL A 242 4.77 29.01 -2.28
N ILE A 243 4.43 28.02 -3.12
CA ILE A 243 3.37 28.11 -4.12
C ILE A 243 2.01 28.32 -3.44
N LYS A 244 1.72 27.56 -2.37
CA LYS A 244 0.45 27.61 -1.64
C LYS A 244 0.09 28.99 -1.10
N VAL A 245 1.08 29.76 -0.64
CA VAL A 245 0.87 31.08 -0.04
C VAL A 245 1.11 32.24 -1.02
N ALA A 246 1.59 31.96 -2.22
CA ALA A 246 1.83 32.98 -3.23
C ALA A 246 0.49 33.50 -3.80
N PRO A 247 0.35 34.83 -4.05
CA PRO A 247 -0.74 35.34 -4.86
C PRO A 247 -0.76 34.65 -6.22
N SER A 248 -1.95 34.33 -6.74
CA SER A 248 -2.10 33.53 -7.96
C SER A 248 -1.43 34.12 -9.20
N ASP A 249 -1.31 35.45 -9.27
CA ASP A 249 -0.63 36.19 -10.33
C ASP A 249 0.89 36.33 -10.12
N GLN A 250 1.40 35.88 -8.97
CA GLN A 250 2.80 36.01 -8.54
C GLN A 250 3.49 34.67 -8.27
N ILE A 251 2.84 33.53 -8.54
CA ILE A 251 3.40 32.20 -8.28
C ILE A 251 4.79 32.04 -8.93
N PRO A 252 4.98 32.28 -10.25
CA PRO A 252 6.28 32.14 -10.89
C PRO A 252 7.36 33.03 -10.23
N GLN A 253 7.02 34.27 -9.90
CA GLN A 253 7.93 35.22 -9.27
C GLN A 253 8.37 34.74 -7.89
N LYS A 254 7.43 34.23 -7.06
CA LYS A 254 7.74 33.69 -5.74
C LYS A 254 8.55 32.40 -5.78
N VAL A 255 8.28 31.55 -6.76
CA VAL A 255 9.09 30.35 -7.04
C VAL A 255 10.52 30.73 -7.43
N GLU A 256 10.67 31.66 -8.37
CA GLU A 256 11.98 32.14 -8.81
C GLU A 256 12.77 32.79 -7.67
N GLU A 257 12.14 33.70 -6.91
CA GLU A 257 12.72 34.37 -5.74
C GLU A 257 13.23 33.36 -4.74
N TYR A 258 12.41 32.37 -4.37
CA TYR A 258 12.77 31.34 -3.40
C TYR A 258 13.95 30.50 -3.89
N ILE A 259 13.91 29.99 -5.12
CA ILE A 259 14.98 29.13 -5.66
C ILE A 259 16.28 29.94 -5.80
N ARG A 260 16.21 31.23 -6.13
CA ARG A 260 17.37 32.12 -6.16
C ARG A 260 18.03 32.28 -4.78
N THR A 261 17.27 32.21 -3.69
CA THR A 261 17.85 32.19 -2.32
C THR A 261 18.68 30.93 -2.05
N LEU A 262 18.37 29.82 -2.72
CA LEU A 262 19.08 28.55 -2.58
C LEU A 262 20.27 28.47 -3.53
N SER A 263 20.07 28.81 -4.81
CA SER A 263 21.09 28.71 -5.86
C SER A 263 22.14 29.81 -5.80
N LEU A 264 21.83 30.95 -5.15
CA LEU A 264 22.62 32.18 -5.21
C LEU A 264 22.87 32.68 -6.64
N LYS A 265 22.03 32.30 -7.61
CA LYS A 265 22.20 32.67 -9.01
C LYS A 265 22.24 34.19 -9.20
N GLY A 266 23.35 34.68 -9.77
CA GLY A 266 23.63 36.10 -9.95
C GLY A 266 24.44 36.75 -8.81
N GLN A 267 24.84 35.97 -7.80
CA GLN A 267 25.77 36.38 -6.75
C GLN A 267 27.13 35.68 -6.92
N PRO A 268 28.21 36.15 -6.28
CA PRO A 268 29.51 35.48 -6.32
C PRO A 268 29.41 34.05 -5.76
N ALA A 269 29.93 33.08 -6.50
CA ALA A 269 29.99 31.69 -6.05
C ALA A 269 30.73 31.61 -4.70
N ARG A 270 30.16 30.87 -3.74
CA ARG A 270 30.88 30.45 -2.54
C ARG A 270 31.55 29.10 -2.84
N PRO A 271 32.89 29.05 -2.97
CA PRO A 271 33.57 27.78 -3.15
C PRO A 271 33.29 26.89 -1.93
N ARG A 272 33.05 25.60 -2.17
CA ARG A 272 32.96 24.58 -1.12
C ARG A 272 34.12 24.73 -0.13
N VAL A 273 33.82 24.56 1.16
CA VAL A 273 34.87 24.35 2.16
C VAL A 273 35.68 23.14 1.70
N SER A 274 36.99 23.34 1.49
CA SER A 274 37.86 22.38 0.81
C SER A 274 37.69 20.97 1.36
N ARG A 275 37.53 19.98 0.49
CA ARG A 275 37.69 18.55 0.80
C ARG A 275 39.09 18.32 1.39
N ALA A 276 39.25 18.46 2.69
CA ALA A 276 40.43 17.97 3.38
C ALA A 276 40.37 16.43 3.37
N ASN A 277 41.22 15.81 2.53
CA ASN A 277 41.52 14.38 2.53
C ASN A 277 40.35 13.39 2.36
N THR A 278 39.79 13.32 1.15
CA THR A 278 39.21 12.07 0.62
C THR A 278 39.81 11.73 -0.74
N GLN A 279 41.13 11.84 -0.85
CA GLN A 279 41.90 11.14 -1.90
C GLN A 279 42.09 9.68 -1.50
N GLN A 280 40.99 8.94 -1.50
CA GLN A 280 40.95 7.53 -1.83
C GLN A 280 39.60 7.34 -2.51
N ARG A 281 39.46 7.83 -3.74
CA ARG A 281 38.54 7.16 -4.68
C ARG A 281 39.12 5.75 -4.76
N ALA A 282 38.50 4.78 -4.09
CA ALA A 282 38.81 3.39 -4.37
C ALA A 282 38.71 3.25 -5.89
N GLU A 283 39.70 2.63 -6.53
CA GLU A 283 39.57 2.22 -7.93
C GLU A 283 38.41 1.22 -7.99
N ILE A 284 37.19 1.73 -8.12
CA ILE A 284 36.03 0.92 -8.44
C ILE A 284 36.25 0.53 -9.90
N LYS A 285 36.88 -0.62 -10.13
CA LYS A 285 36.95 -1.21 -11.47
C LYS A 285 35.51 -1.31 -11.98
N GLU A 286 35.19 -0.54 -13.02
CA GLU A 286 34.00 -0.77 -13.83
C GLU A 286 34.03 -2.24 -14.26
N LYS A 287 33.25 -3.09 -13.59
CA LYS A 287 33.05 -4.46 -14.00
C LYS A 287 32.08 -4.45 -15.17
N THR A 288 32.60 -4.12 -16.34
CA THR A 288 31.93 -4.38 -17.60
C THR A 288 31.81 -5.90 -17.76
N GLY A 289 30.58 -6.42 -17.64
CA GLY A 289 30.26 -7.79 -18.01
C GLY A 289 30.15 -8.84 -16.89
N GLU A 290 30.18 -8.47 -15.60
CA GLU A 290 29.67 -9.40 -14.56
C GLU A 290 28.15 -9.32 -14.54
N ALA A 291 27.48 -10.48 -14.57
CA ALA A 291 26.03 -10.55 -14.39
C ALA A 291 25.64 -9.77 -13.13
N ILE A 292 24.79 -8.75 -13.29
CA ILE A 292 24.13 -8.07 -12.18
C ILE A 292 23.56 -9.19 -11.30
N PRO A 293 23.87 -9.28 -9.99
CA PRO A 293 23.31 -10.32 -9.14
C PRO A 293 21.78 -10.16 -9.18
N SER A 294 21.12 -11.01 -9.96
CA SER A 294 19.72 -10.83 -10.33
C SER A 294 18.76 -11.19 -9.20
N ASN A 295 19.27 -11.75 -8.11
CA ASN A 295 18.46 -12.42 -7.12
C ASN A 295 18.74 -11.85 -5.73
N VAL A 296 17.96 -10.84 -5.35
CA VAL A 296 17.52 -10.79 -3.95
C VAL A 296 16.90 -12.15 -3.66
N THR A 297 17.53 -12.91 -2.77
CA THR A 297 17.06 -14.24 -2.41
C THR A 297 16.03 -14.06 -1.31
N TYR A 298 14.76 -13.98 -1.70
CA TYR A 298 13.66 -14.06 -0.75
C TYR A 298 13.67 -15.42 -0.06
N ALA A 299 13.43 -15.42 1.24
CA ALA A 299 13.38 -16.64 2.03
C ALA A 299 12.10 -17.45 1.76
N LEU A 300 11.06 -16.77 1.26
CA LEU A 300 9.77 -17.29 0.85
C LEU A 300 9.43 -16.80 -0.58
N PRO A 301 8.58 -17.51 -1.34
CA PRO A 301 8.13 -17.02 -2.64
C PRO A 301 7.45 -15.65 -2.52
N ALA A 302 8.02 -14.62 -3.15
CA ALA A 302 7.50 -13.26 -3.11
C ALA A 302 6.26 -13.03 -4.00
N ARG A 303 5.91 -14.02 -4.83
CA ARG A 303 4.81 -13.95 -5.78
C ARG A 303 3.96 -15.22 -5.82
N PHE A 304 2.71 -15.02 -6.24
CA PHE A 304 1.74 -16.04 -6.63
C PHE A 304 1.46 -15.88 -8.13
N GLY A 305 2.13 -16.67 -8.97
CA GLY A 305 2.18 -16.37 -10.41
C GLY A 305 2.78 -14.98 -10.65
N ASP A 306 2.05 -14.09 -11.31
CA ASP A 306 2.49 -12.73 -11.60
C ASP A 306 2.19 -11.71 -10.47
N PHE A 307 1.38 -12.10 -9.49
CA PHE A 307 0.89 -11.23 -8.41
C PHE A 307 1.76 -11.30 -7.16
N GLY A 308 1.79 -10.24 -6.35
CA GLY A 308 2.65 -10.14 -5.17
C GLY A 308 3.72 -9.06 -5.33
N GLY A 309 4.93 -9.33 -4.84
CA GLY A 309 6.06 -8.40 -4.88
C GLY A 309 6.10 -7.41 -3.71
N GLN A 310 7.04 -6.46 -3.80
CA GLN A 310 7.29 -5.43 -2.79
C GLN A 310 7.36 -4.06 -3.46
N TYR A 311 6.21 -3.56 -3.91
CA TYR A 311 6.11 -2.25 -4.55
C TYR A 311 6.06 -1.13 -3.52
N VAL A 312 7.15 -1.01 -2.76
CA VAL A 312 7.24 -0.12 -1.60
C VAL A 312 8.38 0.87 -1.77
N PRO A 313 8.30 2.02 -1.08
CA PRO A 313 9.45 2.88 -0.90
C PRO A 313 10.63 2.11 -0.33
N GLU A 314 11.83 2.38 -0.87
CA GLU A 314 13.07 1.69 -0.50
C GLU A 314 13.33 1.66 1.03
N ALA A 315 12.86 2.66 1.77
CA ALA A 315 12.97 2.73 3.22
C ALA A 315 12.33 1.54 3.96
N LEU A 316 11.34 0.88 3.37
CA LEU A 316 10.60 -0.26 3.95
C LEU A 316 11.19 -1.63 3.59
N PHE A 317 12.14 -1.71 2.67
CA PHE A 317 12.56 -3.02 2.16
C PHE A 317 13.17 -3.91 3.26
N ASP A 318 14.16 -3.42 4.00
CA ASP A 318 14.88 -4.26 4.97
C ASP A 318 14.01 -4.68 6.17
N CYS A 319 12.99 -3.89 6.56
CA CYS A 319 12.07 -4.33 7.62
C CYS A 319 11.13 -5.46 7.14
N LEU A 320 10.76 -5.47 5.86
CA LEU A 320 10.02 -6.58 5.27
C LEU A 320 10.87 -7.86 5.23
N VAL A 321 12.17 -7.74 4.94
CA VAL A 321 13.12 -8.87 5.02
C VAL A 321 13.28 -9.38 6.45
N GLU A 322 13.38 -8.49 7.45
CA GLU A 322 13.42 -8.87 8.88
C GLU A 322 12.17 -9.67 9.28
N ILE A 323 10.99 -9.19 8.87
CA ILE A 323 9.71 -9.86 9.15
C ILE A 323 9.60 -11.20 8.42
N GLU A 324 10.05 -11.27 7.17
CA GLU A 324 10.04 -12.51 6.37
C GLU A 324 10.86 -13.60 7.04
N GLU A 325 12.08 -13.27 7.46
CA GLU A 325 12.99 -14.22 8.08
C GLU A 325 12.46 -14.66 9.46
N ALA A 326 11.92 -13.73 10.26
CA ALA A 326 11.29 -14.08 11.52
C ALA A 326 10.07 -14.99 11.35
N HIS A 327 9.24 -14.74 10.33
CA HIS A 327 8.12 -15.61 10.00
C HIS A 327 8.60 -17.01 9.58
N ARG A 328 9.57 -17.10 8.66
CA ARG A 328 10.14 -18.38 8.20
C ARG A 328 10.69 -19.20 9.36
N GLN A 329 11.45 -18.57 10.26
CA GLN A 329 11.97 -19.22 11.46
C GLN A 329 10.85 -19.66 12.41
N ALA A 330 9.83 -18.82 12.63
CA ALA A 330 8.70 -19.15 13.48
C ALA A 330 7.89 -20.34 12.96
N MET A 331 7.62 -20.40 11.64
CA MET A 331 6.89 -21.52 11.04
C MET A 331 7.65 -22.85 11.17
N ALA A 332 8.98 -22.82 11.23
CA ALA A 332 9.83 -24.01 11.40
C ALA A 332 10.08 -24.39 12.86
N ASP A 333 9.65 -23.59 13.83
CA ASP A 333 9.96 -23.74 15.25
C ASP A 333 8.79 -24.39 16.04
N PRO A 334 8.95 -25.62 16.56
CA PRO A 334 7.90 -26.28 17.34
C PRO A 334 7.46 -25.52 18.60
N GLU A 335 8.34 -24.76 19.26
CA GLU A 335 7.95 -23.98 20.45
C GLU A 335 7.10 -22.77 20.06
N PHE A 336 7.24 -22.23 18.84
CA PHE A 336 6.31 -21.24 18.31
C PHE A 336 4.89 -21.81 18.20
N TRP A 337 4.76 -22.99 17.59
CA TRP A 337 3.47 -23.65 17.40
C TRP A 337 2.82 -24.02 18.74
N LYS A 338 3.62 -24.47 19.70
CA LYS A 338 3.14 -24.72 21.06
C LYS A 338 2.63 -23.45 21.75
N GLU A 339 3.33 -22.32 21.62
CA GLU A 339 2.85 -21.04 22.14
C GLU A 339 1.58 -20.58 21.39
N TRP A 340 1.54 -20.71 20.07
CA TRP A 340 0.38 -20.42 19.23
C TRP A 340 -0.87 -21.22 19.65
N GLU A 341 -0.73 -22.53 19.77
CA GLU A 341 -1.80 -23.45 20.16
C GLU A 341 -2.23 -23.26 21.61
N SER A 342 -1.33 -22.83 22.50
CA SER A 342 -1.70 -22.50 23.88
C SER A 342 -2.72 -21.36 23.97
N LEU A 343 -2.84 -20.54 22.91
CA LEU A 343 -3.80 -19.45 22.83
C LEU A 343 -5.18 -19.90 22.33
N TYR A 344 -5.37 -21.16 21.93
CA TYR A 344 -6.63 -21.61 21.33
C TYR A 344 -7.81 -21.50 22.30
N ALA A 345 -7.60 -21.80 23.58
CA ALA A 345 -8.62 -21.59 24.61
C ALA A 345 -8.99 -20.09 24.76
N TYR A 346 -8.04 -19.18 24.54
CA TYR A 346 -8.27 -17.74 24.59
C TYR A 346 -8.99 -17.23 23.34
N SER A 347 -8.64 -17.72 22.15
CA SER A 347 -9.27 -17.34 20.88
C SER A 347 -10.57 -18.08 20.57
N ASN A 348 -10.95 -19.07 21.39
CA ASN A 348 -12.08 -19.97 21.21
C ASN A 348 -11.94 -20.93 20.01
N ARG A 349 -10.81 -21.63 19.93
CA ARG A 349 -10.51 -22.63 18.87
C ARG A 349 -10.46 -24.07 19.39
N PRO A 350 -10.84 -25.07 18.56
CA PRO A 350 -11.37 -24.92 17.20
C PRO A 350 -12.77 -24.30 17.18
N SER A 351 -13.04 -23.43 16.21
CA SER A 351 -14.38 -22.85 16.06
C SER A 351 -15.35 -23.92 15.54
N ASN A 352 -16.64 -23.85 15.88
CA ASN A 352 -17.57 -24.92 15.52
C ASN A 352 -17.89 -24.97 14.01
N LEU A 353 -18.16 -26.16 13.47
CA LEU A 353 -18.79 -26.34 12.16
C LEU A 353 -20.26 -26.73 12.38
N TYR A 354 -21.15 -25.80 12.06
CA TYR A 354 -22.57 -25.91 12.39
C TYR A 354 -23.41 -26.27 11.16
N PHE A 355 -24.23 -27.32 11.24
CA PHE A 355 -25.20 -27.63 10.18
C PHE A 355 -26.41 -26.70 10.28
N ALA A 356 -26.61 -25.85 9.27
CA ALA A 356 -27.71 -24.87 9.23
C ALA A 356 -28.97 -25.53 8.66
N GLU A 357 -29.71 -26.23 9.52
CA GLU A 357 -30.87 -27.03 9.13
C GLU A 357 -31.99 -26.22 8.49
N GLN A 358 -32.33 -25.06 9.05
CA GLN A 358 -33.45 -24.25 8.57
C GLN A 358 -33.08 -23.49 7.30
N LEU A 359 -31.84 -23.03 7.19
CA LEU A 359 -31.30 -22.42 6.00
C LEU A 359 -31.20 -23.43 4.85
N THR A 360 -30.79 -24.67 5.14
CA THR A 360 -30.79 -25.78 4.18
C THR A 360 -32.22 -26.10 3.71
N LYS A 361 -33.19 -26.22 4.63
CA LYS A 361 -34.61 -26.45 4.29
C LYS A 361 -35.17 -25.31 3.44
N HIS A 362 -34.83 -24.07 3.76
CA HIS A 362 -35.22 -22.89 2.99
C HIS A 362 -34.63 -22.90 1.57
N ALA A 363 -33.37 -23.31 1.43
CA ALA A 363 -32.73 -23.46 0.12
C ALA A 363 -33.31 -24.64 -0.69
N GLY A 364 -33.75 -25.71 -0.03
CA GLY A 364 -34.40 -26.84 -0.70
C GLY A 364 -33.48 -27.72 -1.56
N GLY A 365 -32.16 -27.68 -1.31
CA GLY A 365 -31.16 -28.45 -2.05
C GLY A 365 -29.98 -28.85 -1.16
N ALA A 366 -28.75 -28.58 -1.60
CA ALA A 366 -27.53 -28.98 -0.88
C ALA A 366 -27.48 -28.50 0.58
N LYS A 367 -26.78 -29.27 1.42
CA LYS A 367 -26.57 -28.99 2.84
C LYS A 367 -25.67 -27.78 3.04
N ILE A 368 -26.08 -26.87 3.91
CA ILE A 368 -25.30 -25.67 4.24
C ILE A 368 -24.69 -25.83 5.63
N TRP A 369 -23.37 -25.70 5.71
CA TRP A 369 -22.58 -25.74 6.94
C TRP A 369 -21.94 -24.38 7.18
N LEU A 370 -21.96 -23.90 8.42
CA LEU A 370 -21.37 -22.62 8.81
C LEU A 370 -20.10 -22.88 9.61
N LYS A 371 -18.95 -22.41 9.13
CA LYS A 371 -17.72 -22.36 9.90
C LYS A 371 -17.75 -21.11 10.79
N ARG A 372 -17.95 -21.32 12.10
CA ARG A 372 -18.39 -20.30 13.08
C ARG A 372 -17.26 -19.41 13.60
N GLU A 373 -16.55 -18.71 12.73
CA GLU A 373 -15.53 -17.72 13.12
C GLU A 373 -16.12 -16.49 13.84
N ASP A 374 -17.43 -16.28 13.72
CA ASP A 374 -18.23 -15.32 14.50
C ASP A 374 -18.18 -15.55 16.02
N LEU A 375 -17.91 -16.79 16.44
CA LEU A 375 -17.80 -17.18 17.85
C LEU A 375 -16.38 -17.04 18.43
N ASN A 376 -15.39 -16.68 17.61
CA ASN A 376 -14.05 -16.45 18.11
C ASN A 376 -14.04 -15.32 19.15
N HIS A 377 -13.03 -15.30 20.02
CA HIS A 377 -12.81 -14.12 20.84
C HIS A 377 -12.67 -12.87 19.95
N THR A 378 -13.18 -11.73 20.42
CA THR A 378 -13.43 -10.48 19.67
C THR A 378 -14.54 -10.52 18.61
N GLY A 379 -15.01 -11.70 18.19
CA GLY A 379 -16.18 -11.88 17.34
C GLY A 379 -15.90 -12.03 15.84
N SER A 380 -14.66 -12.32 15.44
CA SER A 380 -14.32 -12.58 14.04
C SER A 380 -13.04 -13.40 13.86
N HIS A 381 -12.79 -13.83 12.62
CA HIS A 381 -11.52 -14.45 12.19
C HIS A 381 -10.28 -13.56 12.40
N LYS A 382 -10.43 -12.25 12.63
CA LYS A 382 -9.28 -11.32 12.73
C LYS A 382 -8.36 -11.63 13.92
N ILE A 383 -8.89 -12.24 14.98
CA ILE A 383 -8.09 -12.60 16.17
C ILE A 383 -6.98 -13.61 15.84
N ASN A 384 -7.18 -14.48 14.83
CA ASN A 384 -6.16 -15.44 14.40
C ASN A 384 -4.91 -14.69 13.90
N ASN A 385 -5.08 -13.80 12.93
CA ASN A 385 -3.97 -13.01 12.40
C ASN A 385 -3.33 -12.10 13.48
N ALA A 386 -4.17 -11.45 14.30
CA ALA A 386 -3.68 -10.55 15.35
C ALA A 386 -2.76 -11.26 16.35
N LEU A 387 -3.20 -12.40 16.90
CA LEU A 387 -2.36 -13.15 17.85
C LEU A 387 -1.06 -13.63 17.18
N GLY A 388 -1.13 -14.12 15.94
CA GLY A 388 0.02 -14.70 15.24
C GLY A 388 1.11 -13.65 15.00
N GLN A 389 0.71 -12.48 14.49
CA GLN A 389 1.62 -11.37 14.27
C GLN A 389 2.14 -10.75 15.58
N ILE A 390 1.36 -10.75 16.68
CA ILE A 390 1.89 -10.32 17.99
C ILE A 390 2.99 -11.26 18.49
N LEU A 391 2.87 -12.57 18.29
CA LEU A 391 3.96 -13.50 18.62
C LEU A 391 5.20 -13.23 17.77
N LEU A 392 5.05 -12.94 16.47
CA LEU A 392 6.17 -12.51 15.62
C LEU A 392 6.80 -11.20 16.10
N ALA A 393 5.99 -10.19 16.40
CA ALA A 393 6.46 -8.89 16.89
C ALA A 393 7.26 -9.03 18.20
N ARG A 394 6.80 -9.90 19.11
CA ARG A 394 7.51 -10.21 20.37
C ARG A 394 8.85 -10.89 20.13
N ARG A 395 8.92 -11.82 19.16
CA ARG A 395 10.19 -12.46 18.75
C ARG A 395 11.19 -11.46 18.19
N LEU A 396 10.70 -10.51 17.41
CA LEU A 396 11.47 -9.38 16.89
C LEU A 396 11.79 -8.30 17.94
N GLY A 397 11.36 -8.48 19.20
CA GLY A 397 11.60 -7.53 20.28
C GLY A 397 10.84 -6.21 20.17
N LYS A 398 9.88 -6.09 19.24
CA LYS A 398 9.08 -4.88 19.03
C LYS A 398 8.17 -4.66 20.23
N LYS A 399 8.03 -3.40 20.66
CA LYS A 399 7.26 -3.00 21.86
C LYS A 399 6.01 -2.21 21.55
N ARG A 400 5.93 -1.72 20.31
CA ARG A 400 4.84 -0.91 19.80
C ARG A 400 4.23 -1.57 18.57
N ILE A 401 2.92 -1.59 18.51
CA ILE A 401 2.13 -2.16 17.43
C ILE A 401 1.29 -1.06 16.82
N ILE A 402 1.33 -0.99 15.50
CA ILE A 402 0.41 -0.14 14.73
C ILE A 402 -0.44 -1.01 13.81
N ALA A 403 -1.66 -0.58 13.55
CA ALA A 403 -2.56 -1.21 12.58
C ALA A 403 -3.53 -0.19 12.00
N GLU A 404 -4.08 -0.48 10.82
CA GLU A 404 -5.22 0.22 10.24
C GLU A 404 -6.55 -0.42 10.69
N THR A 405 -7.68 0.24 10.49
CA THR A 405 -8.98 -0.44 10.50
C THR A 405 -10.04 0.38 9.77
N GLY A 406 -10.99 -0.30 9.11
CA GLY A 406 -12.22 0.27 8.54
C GLY A 406 -13.40 0.00 9.47
N ALA A 407 -14.05 -1.17 9.33
CA ALA A 407 -15.15 -1.62 10.19
C ALA A 407 -14.85 -1.73 11.71
N GLY A 408 -13.58 -1.55 12.12
CA GLY A 408 -13.15 -1.59 13.52
C GLY A 408 -12.75 -2.97 14.06
N GLN A 409 -13.16 -4.07 13.41
CA GLN A 409 -12.89 -5.43 13.89
C GLN A 409 -11.40 -5.78 13.97
N HIS A 410 -10.62 -5.37 12.97
CA HIS A 410 -9.16 -5.56 12.99
C HIS A 410 -8.51 -4.75 14.11
N GLY A 411 -8.94 -3.50 14.29
CA GLY A 411 -8.49 -2.66 15.40
C GLY A 411 -8.80 -3.26 16.77
N VAL A 412 -10.02 -3.80 16.96
CA VAL A 412 -10.42 -4.47 18.20
C VAL A 412 -9.58 -5.73 18.45
N ALA A 413 -9.35 -6.55 17.43
CA ALA A 413 -8.51 -7.76 17.53
C ALA A 413 -7.06 -7.41 17.89
N THR A 414 -6.49 -6.41 17.23
CA THR A 414 -5.13 -5.92 17.49
C THR A 414 -5.00 -5.35 18.90
N ALA A 415 -5.89 -4.44 19.30
CA ALA A 415 -5.90 -3.87 20.64
C ALA A 415 -6.05 -4.94 21.74
N THR A 416 -6.90 -5.93 21.50
CA THR A 416 -7.11 -7.09 22.40
C THR A 416 -5.83 -7.90 22.57
N ALA A 417 -5.16 -8.23 21.47
CA ALA A 417 -3.91 -8.95 21.50
C ALA A 417 -2.80 -8.13 22.19
N CYS A 418 -2.67 -6.84 21.87
CA CYS A 418 -1.71 -5.94 22.52
C CYS A 418 -1.94 -5.85 24.03
N ALA A 419 -3.18 -5.69 24.48
CA ALA A 419 -3.52 -5.65 25.90
C ALA A 419 -3.11 -6.94 26.63
N LYS A 420 -3.36 -8.11 26.02
CA LYS A 420 -2.97 -9.41 26.57
C LYS A 420 -1.45 -9.55 26.75
N PHE A 421 -0.67 -8.99 25.83
CA PHE A 421 0.79 -9.13 25.82
C PHE A 421 1.55 -7.90 26.35
N GLY A 422 0.84 -6.88 26.84
CA GLY A 422 1.43 -5.67 27.41
C GLY A 422 2.21 -4.82 26.40
N LEU A 423 1.69 -4.69 25.17
CA LEU A 423 2.31 -3.91 24.09
C LEU A 423 1.57 -2.59 23.87
N GLU A 424 2.31 -1.54 23.51
CA GLU A 424 1.70 -0.28 23.07
C GLU A 424 0.95 -0.51 21.76
N CYS A 425 -0.26 0.03 21.63
CA CYS A 425 -1.11 -0.16 20.45
C CYS A 425 -1.63 1.19 19.93
N VAL A 426 -1.40 1.47 18.65
CA VAL A 426 -1.95 2.63 17.95
C VAL A 426 -2.71 2.16 16.71
N ILE A 427 -3.98 2.52 16.62
CA ILE A 427 -4.87 2.16 15.52
C ILE A 427 -5.15 3.40 14.68
N TYR A 428 -4.82 3.34 13.39
CA TYR A 428 -5.20 4.32 12.39
C TYR A 428 -6.57 3.96 11.81
N MET A 429 -7.46 4.93 11.71
CA MET A 429 -8.82 4.71 11.22
C MET A 429 -9.29 5.95 10.48
N GLY A 430 -9.91 5.78 9.31
CA GLY A 430 -10.47 6.89 8.55
C GLY A 430 -11.47 7.68 9.40
N ALA A 431 -11.48 9.02 9.33
CA ALA A 431 -12.36 9.84 10.15
C ALA A 431 -13.85 9.56 9.89
N GLU A 432 -14.22 9.19 8.66
CA GLU A 432 -15.58 8.77 8.33
C GLU A 432 -15.90 7.39 8.94
N ASP A 433 -14.93 6.47 8.97
CA ASP A 433 -15.08 5.16 9.63
C ASP A 433 -15.18 5.31 11.15
N VAL A 434 -14.42 6.22 11.76
CA VAL A 434 -14.52 6.56 13.20
C VAL A 434 -15.94 6.99 13.55
N ARG A 435 -16.58 7.79 12.68
CA ARG A 435 -17.97 8.23 12.84
C ARG A 435 -18.96 7.09 12.69
N ARG A 436 -18.81 6.25 11.64
CA ARG A 436 -19.72 5.13 11.34
C ARG A 436 -19.64 3.98 12.34
N GLN A 437 -18.47 3.78 12.97
CA GLN A 437 -18.16 2.61 13.81
C GLN A 437 -17.76 3.02 15.23
N ALA A 438 -18.42 4.04 15.78
CA ALA A 438 -18.10 4.64 17.07
C ALA A 438 -18.01 3.63 18.23
N LEU A 439 -18.87 2.59 18.23
CA LEU A 439 -18.83 1.54 19.25
C LEU A 439 -17.53 0.71 19.20
N ASN A 440 -16.98 0.45 18.01
CA ASN A 440 -15.70 -0.25 17.90
C ASN A 440 -14.53 0.67 18.26
N VAL A 441 -14.59 1.97 17.93
CA VAL A 441 -13.61 2.97 18.42
C VAL A 441 -13.56 2.98 19.95
N PHE A 442 -14.73 3.02 20.59
CA PHE A 442 -14.84 2.97 22.04
C PHE A 442 -14.26 1.66 22.61
N ARG A 443 -14.57 0.50 22.02
CA ARG A 443 -13.98 -0.80 22.41
C ARG A 443 -12.45 -0.79 22.32
N ILE A 444 -11.88 -0.25 21.24
CA ILE A 444 -10.43 -0.15 21.04
C ILE A 444 -9.79 0.70 22.15
N GLN A 445 -10.39 1.84 22.48
CA GLN A 445 -9.91 2.72 23.55
C GLN A 445 -10.07 2.09 24.94
N MET A 446 -11.16 1.37 25.20
CA MET A 446 -11.35 0.61 26.44
C MET A 446 -10.27 -0.45 26.65
N LEU A 447 -9.72 -1.02 25.57
CA LEU A 447 -8.61 -1.98 25.60
C LEU A 447 -7.24 -1.31 25.83
N GLY A 448 -7.19 0.03 25.95
CA GLY A 448 -5.97 0.79 26.20
C GLY A 448 -5.21 1.22 24.95
N ALA A 449 -5.74 0.96 23.76
CA ALA A 449 -5.13 1.40 22.50
C ALA A 449 -5.50 2.85 22.17
N LYS A 450 -4.58 3.56 21.50
CA LYS A 450 -4.85 4.89 20.93
C LYS A 450 -5.52 4.72 19.56
N VAL A 451 -6.55 5.50 19.28
CA VAL A 451 -7.14 5.63 17.94
C VAL A 451 -6.74 6.97 17.34
N VAL A 452 -6.22 6.96 16.12
CA VAL A 452 -5.81 8.14 15.35
C VAL A 452 -6.75 8.28 14.14
N PRO A 453 -7.67 9.25 14.15
CA PRO A 453 -8.52 9.56 13.01
C PRO A 453 -7.69 10.13 11.85
N VAL A 454 -7.86 9.56 10.66
CA VAL A 454 -7.20 10.01 9.42
C VAL A 454 -8.16 10.91 8.64
N THR A 455 -7.78 12.17 8.48
CA THR A 455 -8.60 13.22 7.84
C THR A 455 -8.14 13.58 6.42
N SER A 456 -7.08 12.96 5.93
CA SER A 456 -6.60 13.09 4.56
C SER A 456 -7.41 12.21 3.60
N GLY A 457 -7.46 12.62 2.33
CA GLY A 457 -8.07 11.81 1.26
C GLY A 457 -9.56 11.56 1.49
N SER A 458 -9.99 10.32 1.22
CA SER A 458 -11.38 9.88 1.37
C SER A 458 -11.81 9.69 2.83
N GLN A 459 -10.85 9.70 3.76
CA GLN A 459 -11.05 9.49 5.19
C GLN A 459 -11.62 8.10 5.52
N THR A 460 -11.19 7.08 4.75
CA THR A 460 -11.62 5.68 4.88
C THR A 460 -10.45 4.73 5.17
N LEU A 461 -10.67 3.41 5.15
CA LEU A 461 -9.67 2.37 5.29
C LEU A 461 -8.43 2.57 4.40
N LYS A 462 -8.61 3.03 3.14
CA LYS A 462 -7.50 3.30 2.22
C LYS A 462 -6.49 4.27 2.85
N ASP A 463 -6.99 5.39 3.36
CA ASP A 463 -6.14 6.45 3.94
C ASP A 463 -5.53 6.00 5.28
N ALA A 464 -6.24 5.16 6.05
CA ALA A 464 -5.74 4.58 7.28
C ALA A 464 -4.53 3.64 7.06
N VAL A 465 -4.53 2.83 6.00
CA VAL A 465 -3.37 2.01 5.61
C VAL A 465 -2.17 2.89 5.32
N ASN A 466 -2.37 3.95 4.52
CA ASN A 466 -1.29 4.85 4.13
C ASN A 466 -0.68 5.56 5.36
N GLU A 467 -1.49 6.07 6.28
CA GLU A 467 -0.98 6.67 7.52
C GLU A 467 -0.27 5.66 8.43
N ALA A 468 -0.77 4.42 8.54
CA ALA A 468 -0.09 3.37 9.30
C ALA A 468 1.28 3.04 8.69
N MET A 469 1.38 2.93 7.37
CA MET A 469 2.67 2.70 6.70
C MET A 469 3.63 3.88 6.88
N ARG A 470 3.14 5.13 6.87
CA ARG A 470 3.96 6.33 7.12
C ARG A 470 4.51 6.40 8.54
N ASP A 471 3.70 6.05 9.54
CA ASP A 471 4.19 5.86 10.92
C ASP A 471 5.29 4.79 10.91
N TRP A 472 5.02 3.67 10.25
CA TRP A 472 5.96 2.55 10.24
C TRP A 472 7.33 2.94 9.70
N VAL A 473 7.39 3.62 8.54
CA VAL A 473 8.64 4.13 7.94
C VAL A 473 9.45 4.96 8.94
N THR A 474 8.79 5.68 9.84
CA THR A 474 9.44 6.56 10.82
C THR A 474 9.93 5.80 12.05
N ASN A 475 9.30 4.67 12.41
CA ASN A 475 9.49 3.97 13.69
C ASN A 475 9.90 2.48 13.55
N LEU A 476 10.53 2.09 12.44
CA LEU A 476 10.84 0.68 12.10
C LEU A 476 11.56 -0.13 13.20
N SER A 477 12.47 0.50 13.94
CA SER A 477 13.27 -0.22 14.94
C SER A 477 12.47 -0.67 16.16
N THR A 478 11.39 0.04 16.50
CA THR A 478 10.60 -0.21 17.73
C THR A 478 9.18 -0.73 17.45
N THR A 479 8.70 -0.57 16.21
CA THR A 479 7.30 -0.76 15.84
C THR A 479 7.11 -1.92 14.86
N HIS A 480 6.11 -2.77 15.12
CA HIS A 480 5.59 -3.76 14.17
C HIS A 480 4.30 -3.25 13.55
N TYR A 481 4.21 -3.29 12.21
CA TYR A 481 2.96 -3.02 11.50
C TYR A 481 2.15 -4.31 11.38
N LEU A 482 1.00 -4.36 12.05
CA LEU A 482 0.09 -5.49 12.07
C LEU A 482 -1.01 -5.28 11.03
N ILE A 483 -0.74 -5.72 9.80
CA ILE A 483 -1.68 -5.61 8.67
C ILE A 483 -2.91 -6.51 8.87
N GLY A 484 -4.09 -6.01 8.48
CA GLY A 484 -5.37 -6.63 8.81
C GLY A 484 -5.91 -7.67 7.84
N SER A 485 -5.32 -7.81 6.67
CA SER A 485 -5.76 -8.77 5.66
C SER A 485 -4.59 -9.30 4.82
N ALA A 486 -4.85 -10.30 3.98
CA ALA A 486 -3.85 -10.93 3.10
C ALA A 486 -3.48 -10.04 1.89
N ILE A 487 -3.26 -8.76 2.16
CA ILE A 487 -2.91 -7.68 1.24
C ILE A 487 -1.50 -7.17 1.56
N GLY A 488 -1.08 -6.13 0.85
CA GLY A 488 0.20 -5.48 1.12
C GLY A 488 1.40 -6.22 0.53
N PRO A 489 2.61 -5.64 0.68
CA PRO A 489 3.82 -6.18 0.11
C PRO A 489 4.17 -7.53 0.74
N HIS A 490 4.89 -8.37 0.00
CA HIS A 490 5.56 -9.54 0.58
C HIS A 490 6.40 -9.11 1.81
N PRO A 491 6.35 -9.82 2.95
CA PRO A 491 5.74 -11.15 3.18
C PRO A 491 4.31 -11.17 3.74
N PHE A 492 3.63 -10.03 3.84
CA PHE A 492 2.36 -9.94 4.55
C PHE A 492 1.25 -10.88 4.04
N PRO A 493 0.99 -11.03 2.73
CA PRO A 493 -0.03 -11.96 2.24
C PRO A 493 0.19 -13.40 2.72
N THR A 494 1.44 -13.86 2.69
CA THR A 494 1.86 -15.19 3.17
C THR A 494 1.67 -15.34 4.68
N ILE A 495 2.11 -14.35 5.47
CA ILE A 495 1.97 -14.35 6.93
C ILE A 495 0.51 -14.44 7.35
N VAL A 496 -0.33 -13.59 6.77
CA VAL A 496 -1.74 -13.51 7.14
C VAL A 496 -2.46 -14.81 6.77
N ARG A 497 -2.19 -15.35 5.58
CA ARG A 497 -2.72 -16.64 5.16
C ARG A 497 -2.33 -17.75 6.13
N ASP A 498 -1.06 -17.84 6.51
CA ASP A 498 -0.57 -18.93 7.34
C ASP A 498 -1.21 -18.93 8.74
N PHE A 499 -1.48 -17.75 9.30
CA PHE A 499 -2.24 -17.63 10.55
C PHE A 499 -3.75 -17.84 10.39
N GLN A 500 -4.31 -17.59 9.20
CA GLN A 500 -5.74 -17.84 8.93
C GLN A 500 -6.03 -19.26 8.45
N ARG A 501 -5.02 -20.01 8.00
CA ARG A 501 -5.13 -21.38 7.48
C ARG A 501 -5.78 -22.36 8.46
N VAL A 502 -5.73 -22.06 9.76
CA VAL A 502 -6.43 -22.83 10.80
C VAL A 502 -7.92 -23.03 10.48
N ILE A 503 -8.55 -22.08 9.77
CA ILE A 503 -9.96 -22.17 9.35
C ILE A 503 -10.17 -23.37 8.42
N GLY A 504 -9.39 -23.45 7.34
CA GLY A 504 -9.47 -24.55 6.35
C GLY A 504 -9.14 -25.92 6.97
N LYS A 505 -8.10 -26.00 7.81
CA LYS A 505 -7.76 -27.24 8.54
C LYS A 505 -8.92 -27.76 9.36
N GLU A 506 -9.53 -26.87 10.15
CA GLU A 506 -10.66 -27.26 11.00
C GLU A 506 -11.89 -27.65 10.18
N ILE A 507 -12.18 -26.97 9.06
CA ILE A 507 -13.27 -27.38 8.15
C ILE A 507 -13.04 -28.82 7.67
N LYS A 508 -11.83 -29.15 7.20
CA LYS A 508 -11.50 -30.51 6.74
C LYS A 508 -11.74 -31.54 7.85
N ASP A 509 -11.18 -31.30 9.02
CA ASP A 509 -11.27 -32.23 10.15
C ASP A 509 -12.71 -32.41 10.65
N GLN A 510 -13.47 -31.32 10.73
CA GLN A 510 -14.83 -31.32 11.28
C GLN A 510 -15.83 -31.91 10.28
N LEU A 511 -15.73 -31.57 8.99
CA LEU A 511 -16.64 -32.13 7.99
C LEU A 511 -16.33 -33.60 7.70
N GLN A 512 -15.06 -34.01 7.73
CA GLN A 512 -14.72 -35.42 7.64
C GLN A 512 -15.36 -36.24 8.77
N LYS A 513 -15.44 -35.69 9.99
CA LYS A 513 -16.12 -36.33 11.14
C LYS A 513 -17.64 -36.33 11.00
N ALA A 514 -18.22 -35.26 10.47
CA ALA A 514 -19.67 -35.07 10.38
C ALA A 514 -20.32 -35.78 9.17
N ALA A 515 -19.62 -35.80 8.02
CA ALA A 515 -20.15 -36.26 6.74
C ALA A 515 -19.28 -37.31 6.03
N GLY A 516 -18.08 -37.62 6.55
CA GLY A 516 -17.21 -38.66 5.98
C GLY A 516 -16.52 -38.28 4.66
N LYS A 517 -16.65 -37.03 4.22
CA LYS A 517 -16.10 -36.52 2.95
C LYS A 517 -15.67 -35.04 3.06
N LEU A 518 -14.95 -34.59 2.04
CA LEU A 518 -14.68 -33.16 1.78
C LEU A 518 -15.96 -32.44 1.29
N PRO A 519 -16.05 -31.10 1.43
CA PRO A 519 -17.20 -30.35 0.92
C PRO A 519 -17.18 -30.30 -0.61
N ASP A 520 -18.35 -30.11 -1.21
CA ASP A 520 -18.49 -29.84 -2.64
C ASP A 520 -18.11 -28.39 -2.98
N ALA A 521 -18.35 -27.46 -2.04
CA ALA A 521 -17.93 -26.06 -2.17
C ALA A 521 -17.56 -25.42 -0.82
N VAL A 522 -16.58 -24.53 -0.84
CA VAL A 522 -16.25 -23.60 0.26
C VAL A 522 -16.50 -22.18 -0.22
N VAL A 523 -17.36 -21.45 0.49
CA VAL A 523 -17.83 -20.09 0.16
C VAL A 523 -17.37 -19.11 1.24
N ALA A 524 -16.80 -17.99 0.84
CA ALA A 524 -16.33 -16.96 1.76
C ALA A 524 -16.42 -15.56 1.14
N CYS A 525 -16.63 -14.52 1.94
CA CYS A 525 -16.64 -13.15 1.44
C CYS A 525 -15.21 -12.64 1.21
N VAL A 526 -15.04 -11.77 0.22
CA VAL A 526 -13.73 -11.28 -0.23
C VAL A 526 -13.73 -9.75 -0.26
N GLY A 527 -13.13 -9.15 0.77
CA GLY A 527 -12.60 -7.79 0.74
C GLY A 527 -11.11 -7.90 0.40
N GLY A 528 -10.23 -7.60 1.36
CA GLY A 528 -8.81 -7.95 1.21
C GLY A 528 -8.50 -9.47 1.21
N GLY A 529 -9.45 -10.34 1.57
CA GLY A 529 -9.36 -11.80 1.35
C GLY A 529 -8.84 -12.70 2.49
N SER A 530 -8.48 -12.16 3.67
CA SER A 530 -7.89 -12.97 4.75
C SER A 530 -8.73 -14.16 5.25
N ASN A 531 -10.05 -13.99 5.43
CA ASN A 531 -10.93 -15.11 5.83
C ASN A 531 -11.05 -16.16 4.72
N ALA A 532 -11.22 -15.69 3.48
CA ALA A 532 -11.42 -16.54 2.33
C ALA A 532 -10.18 -17.38 2.05
N ILE A 533 -8.99 -16.77 1.99
CA ILE A 533 -7.76 -17.54 1.78
C ILE A 533 -7.49 -18.51 2.94
N GLY A 534 -7.79 -18.13 4.18
CA GLY A 534 -7.70 -19.02 5.34
C GLY A 534 -8.62 -20.24 5.22
N ALA A 535 -9.83 -20.05 4.70
CA ALA A 535 -10.78 -21.13 4.43
C ALA A 535 -10.39 -21.98 3.20
N PHE A 536 -9.79 -21.36 2.18
CA PHE A 536 -9.51 -21.99 0.88
C PHE A 536 -8.17 -22.73 0.83
N PHE A 537 -7.15 -22.26 1.55
CA PHE A 537 -5.76 -22.62 1.30
C PHE A 537 -5.52 -24.14 1.26
N ASP A 538 -5.99 -24.85 2.28
CA ASP A 538 -5.78 -26.31 2.35
C ASP A 538 -6.56 -27.06 1.26
N PHE A 539 -7.60 -26.46 0.64
CA PHE A 539 -8.38 -27.04 -0.45
C PHE A 539 -7.85 -26.68 -1.84
N ILE A 540 -6.88 -25.78 -1.99
CA ILE A 540 -6.29 -25.42 -3.30
C ILE A 540 -5.83 -26.66 -4.11
N PRO A 541 -5.22 -27.71 -3.49
CA PRO A 541 -4.88 -28.95 -4.19
C PRO A 541 -6.11 -29.81 -4.57
N ASP A 542 -7.20 -29.73 -3.80
CA ASP A 542 -8.39 -30.58 -3.95
C ASP A 542 -9.30 -30.06 -5.07
N LYS A 543 -9.00 -30.41 -6.33
CA LYS A 543 -9.69 -29.86 -7.52
C LYS A 543 -11.20 -30.16 -7.59
N ASN A 544 -11.67 -31.15 -6.85
CA ASN A 544 -13.10 -31.47 -6.75
C ASN A 544 -13.86 -30.53 -5.79
N VAL A 545 -13.16 -29.74 -4.97
CA VAL A 545 -13.75 -28.76 -4.06
C VAL A 545 -13.77 -27.40 -4.75
N ARG A 546 -14.96 -26.85 -4.98
CA ARG A 546 -15.12 -25.49 -5.53
C ARG A 546 -14.76 -24.45 -4.47
N LEU A 547 -14.04 -23.41 -4.86
CA LEU A 547 -13.63 -22.30 -3.99
C LEU A 547 -14.30 -21.04 -4.51
N ILE A 548 -15.16 -20.43 -3.70
CA ILE A 548 -16.07 -19.39 -4.17
C ILE A 548 -15.93 -18.16 -3.28
N GLY A 549 -15.28 -17.13 -3.84
CA GLY A 549 -15.16 -15.82 -3.23
C GLY A 549 -16.36 -14.95 -3.59
N VAL A 550 -16.97 -14.28 -2.61
CA VAL A 550 -18.09 -13.36 -2.83
C VAL A 550 -17.65 -11.93 -2.55
N GLU A 551 -17.61 -11.09 -3.58
CA GLU A 551 -17.26 -9.69 -3.51
C GLU A 551 -18.50 -8.81 -3.29
N ALA A 552 -18.29 -7.60 -2.77
CA ALA A 552 -19.38 -6.66 -2.54
C ALA A 552 -19.75 -5.90 -3.82
N GLY A 553 -20.99 -6.05 -4.25
CA GLY A 553 -21.56 -5.40 -5.43
C GLY A 553 -22.03 -3.97 -5.19
N GLY A 554 -22.12 -3.53 -3.93
CA GLY A 554 -22.58 -2.18 -3.57
C GLY A 554 -23.98 -1.90 -4.11
N ASP A 555 -24.14 -0.78 -4.82
CA ASP A 555 -25.39 -0.40 -5.51
C ASP A 555 -25.64 -1.22 -6.80
N GLY A 556 -24.66 -2.03 -7.22
CA GLY A 556 -24.68 -2.86 -8.42
C GLY A 556 -23.42 -2.67 -9.27
N VAL A 557 -22.94 -3.75 -9.90
CA VAL A 557 -21.67 -3.77 -10.67
C VAL A 557 -21.71 -3.02 -12.01
N ASP A 558 -22.88 -2.55 -12.42
CA ASP A 558 -23.07 -1.69 -13.59
C ASP A 558 -23.03 -0.19 -13.21
N THR A 559 -22.81 0.12 -11.94
CA THR A 559 -22.61 1.47 -11.40
C THR A 559 -21.16 1.65 -10.96
N ASP A 560 -20.73 2.89 -10.68
CA ASP A 560 -19.39 3.16 -10.11
C ASP A 560 -19.32 2.85 -8.60
N LYS A 561 -20.42 2.42 -7.97
CA LYS A 561 -20.55 2.24 -6.52
C LYS A 561 -20.55 0.77 -6.15
N HIS A 562 -19.37 0.15 -6.22
CA HIS A 562 -19.17 -1.24 -5.82
C HIS A 562 -17.74 -1.49 -5.31
N SER A 563 -17.50 -2.68 -4.77
CA SER A 563 -16.16 -3.16 -4.37
C SER A 563 -15.84 -4.53 -5.00
N ALA A 564 -16.37 -4.78 -6.21
CA ALA A 564 -16.21 -6.03 -6.95
C ALA A 564 -14.87 -6.11 -7.70
N THR A 565 -13.77 -6.13 -6.94
CA THR A 565 -12.40 -5.92 -7.44
C THR A 565 -11.93 -6.97 -8.45
N LEU A 566 -12.10 -8.25 -8.19
CA LEU A 566 -11.71 -9.33 -9.09
C LEU A 566 -12.65 -9.42 -10.29
N SER A 567 -13.92 -9.07 -10.11
CA SER A 567 -14.95 -9.13 -11.14
C SER A 567 -14.88 -7.97 -12.14
N LYS A 568 -14.51 -6.76 -11.71
CA LYS A 568 -14.52 -5.52 -12.53
C LYS A 568 -13.17 -4.79 -12.60
N GLY A 569 -12.24 -5.12 -11.72
CA GLY A 569 -10.94 -4.46 -11.66
C GLY A 569 -9.95 -4.92 -12.73
N VAL A 570 -8.82 -4.23 -12.75
CA VAL A 570 -7.68 -4.48 -13.65
C VAL A 570 -6.43 -4.75 -12.83
N VAL A 571 -5.42 -5.33 -13.47
CA VAL A 571 -4.12 -5.56 -12.81
C VAL A 571 -3.37 -4.25 -12.67
N GLY A 572 -2.88 -3.96 -11.47
CA GLY A 572 -2.00 -2.84 -11.20
C GLY A 572 -1.31 -2.97 -9.84
N VAL A 573 -0.81 -1.85 -9.33
CA VAL A 573 -0.07 -1.76 -8.07
C VAL A 573 -0.80 -0.88 -7.08
N PHE A 574 -1.01 -1.41 -5.88
CA PHE A 574 -1.71 -0.72 -4.81
C PHE A 574 -1.18 -1.19 -3.45
N GLN A 575 -0.90 -0.25 -2.55
CA GLN A 575 -0.46 -0.52 -1.17
C GLN A 575 0.68 -1.55 -1.05
N GLY A 576 1.68 -1.48 -1.93
CA GLY A 576 2.86 -2.34 -1.84
C GLY A 576 2.82 -3.61 -2.69
N VAL A 577 1.73 -3.89 -3.42
CA VAL A 577 1.53 -5.18 -4.07
C VAL A 577 0.94 -5.07 -5.48
N ARG A 578 1.40 -5.92 -6.39
CA ARG A 578 0.75 -6.12 -7.69
C ARG A 578 -0.41 -7.09 -7.56
N THR A 579 -1.61 -6.63 -7.88
CA THR A 579 -2.87 -7.37 -7.70
C THR A 579 -3.97 -6.82 -8.63
N TYR A 580 -5.18 -7.37 -8.56
CA TYR A 580 -6.36 -6.73 -9.14
C TYR A 580 -6.82 -5.57 -8.27
N LEU A 581 -7.19 -4.45 -8.89
CA LEU A 581 -7.77 -3.31 -8.22
C LEU A 581 -8.78 -2.55 -9.08
N LEU A 582 -9.62 -1.76 -8.42
CA LEU A 582 -10.51 -0.78 -9.04
C LEU A 582 -9.76 0.54 -9.24
N GLN A 583 -9.53 0.89 -10.50
CA GLN A 583 -8.82 2.11 -10.89
C GLN A 583 -9.37 2.70 -12.18
N SER A 584 -9.08 3.99 -12.40
CA SER A 584 -9.38 4.68 -13.65
C SER A 584 -8.44 4.21 -14.77
N PRO A 585 -8.78 4.48 -16.05
CA PRO A 585 -7.89 4.21 -17.18
C PRO A 585 -6.50 4.87 -17.05
N GLU A 586 -6.42 5.99 -16.34
CA GLU A 586 -5.19 6.75 -16.07
C GLU A 586 -4.37 6.18 -14.90
N GLY A 587 -4.86 5.11 -14.25
CA GLY A 587 -4.18 4.44 -13.15
C GLY A 587 -4.43 5.07 -11.78
N GLN A 588 -5.48 5.88 -11.60
CA GLN A 588 -5.87 6.43 -10.31
C GLN A 588 -6.79 5.46 -9.56
N ILE A 589 -6.57 5.29 -8.26
CA ILE A 589 -7.39 4.42 -7.40
C ILE A 589 -8.77 5.05 -7.21
N ILE A 590 -9.83 4.32 -7.57
CA ILE A 590 -11.22 4.77 -7.46
C ILE A 590 -11.76 4.49 -6.06
N GLU A 591 -12.61 5.37 -5.56
CA GLU A 591 -13.36 5.15 -4.32
C GLU A 591 -14.41 4.06 -4.50
N THR A 592 -14.50 3.14 -3.54
CA THR A 592 -15.43 2.02 -3.59
C THR A 592 -16.69 2.26 -2.78
N HIS A 593 -17.63 1.33 -2.90
CA HIS A 593 -18.83 1.33 -2.07
C HIS A 593 -19.25 -0.09 -1.69
N SER A 594 -19.66 -0.25 -0.43
CA SER A 594 -20.43 -1.39 0.07
C SER A 594 -21.17 -0.97 1.33
N ILE A 595 -22.34 -1.56 1.59
CA ILE A 595 -22.99 -1.47 2.90
C ILE A 595 -22.12 -2.04 4.02
N SER A 596 -21.21 -2.97 3.71
CA SER A 596 -20.29 -3.57 4.67
C SER A 596 -18.91 -2.92 4.60
N ALA A 597 -18.53 -2.21 5.67
CA ALA A 597 -17.25 -1.51 5.74
C ALA A 597 -16.02 -2.45 5.64
N GLY A 598 -16.15 -3.75 5.94
CA GLY A 598 -15.07 -4.73 5.82
C GLY A 598 -14.82 -5.24 4.39
N LEU A 599 -15.74 -5.01 3.45
CA LEU A 599 -15.58 -5.33 2.03
C LEU A 599 -15.39 -4.09 1.15
N ASP A 600 -15.56 -2.89 1.71
CA ASP A 600 -15.36 -1.60 1.03
C ASP A 600 -13.86 -1.30 0.84
N TYR A 601 -13.24 -1.96 -0.14
CA TYR A 601 -11.81 -1.89 -0.41
C TYR A 601 -11.52 -2.07 -1.91
N PRO A 602 -10.73 -1.18 -2.55
CA PRO A 602 -10.50 -1.22 -4.00
C PRO A 602 -9.53 -2.29 -4.48
N GLY A 603 -8.81 -2.97 -3.57
CA GLY A 603 -7.83 -3.99 -3.90
C GLY A 603 -8.25 -5.39 -3.46
N VAL A 604 -7.36 -6.36 -3.64
CA VAL A 604 -7.54 -7.73 -3.13
C VAL A 604 -6.18 -8.38 -2.90
N GLY A 605 -6.11 -9.41 -2.04
CA GLY A 605 -4.88 -10.15 -1.80
C GLY A 605 -4.33 -10.83 -3.07
N PRO A 606 -3.01 -10.83 -3.30
CA PRO A 606 -2.41 -11.32 -4.55
C PRO A 606 -2.60 -12.82 -4.78
N GLU A 607 -2.76 -13.62 -3.72
CA GLU A 607 -3.06 -15.05 -3.87
C GLU A 607 -4.47 -15.28 -4.43
N HIS A 608 -5.44 -14.40 -4.14
CA HIS A 608 -6.75 -14.46 -4.77
C HIS A 608 -6.70 -14.03 -6.24
N ALA A 609 -5.90 -13.01 -6.58
CA ALA A 609 -5.65 -12.64 -7.96
C ALA A 609 -5.09 -13.83 -8.77
N TRP A 610 -4.13 -14.57 -8.19
CA TRP A 610 -3.60 -15.79 -8.78
C TRP A 610 -4.64 -16.92 -8.90
N LEU A 611 -5.46 -17.14 -7.85
CA LEU A 611 -6.51 -18.15 -7.87
C LEU A 611 -7.57 -17.85 -8.94
N LYS A 612 -7.88 -16.56 -9.19
CA LYS A 612 -8.74 -16.13 -10.29
C LYS A 612 -8.11 -16.44 -11.64
N ASP A 613 -6.89 -15.99 -11.88
CA ASP A 613 -6.23 -16.11 -13.19
C ASP A 613 -5.97 -17.56 -13.60
N THR A 614 -5.70 -18.42 -12.62
CA THR A 614 -5.54 -19.87 -12.86
C THR A 614 -6.87 -20.61 -12.99
N GLY A 615 -8.01 -19.94 -12.76
CA GLY A 615 -9.33 -20.56 -12.71
C GLY A 615 -9.53 -21.52 -11.53
N ARG A 616 -8.66 -21.45 -10.50
CA ARG A 616 -8.78 -22.34 -9.33
C ARG A 616 -9.90 -21.90 -8.39
N ALA A 617 -10.16 -20.60 -8.26
CA ALA A 617 -11.29 -20.08 -7.52
C ALA A 617 -12.23 -19.29 -8.43
N GLU A 618 -13.51 -19.36 -8.11
CA GLU A 618 -14.58 -18.61 -8.73
C GLU A 618 -14.86 -17.36 -7.88
N TYR A 619 -15.05 -16.22 -8.51
CA TYR A 619 -15.40 -14.97 -7.84
C TYR A 619 -16.72 -14.46 -8.38
N VAL A 620 -17.66 -14.27 -7.48
CA VAL A 620 -19.02 -13.81 -7.76
C VAL A 620 -19.32 -12.58 -6.92
N VAL A 621 -20.41 -11.90 -7.24
CA VAL A 621 -20.77 -10.64 -6.58
C VAL A 621 -22.13 -10.79 -5.91
N ALA A 622 -22.26 -10.21 -4.72
CA ALA A 622 -23.55 -9.96 -4.08
C ALA A 622 -23.70 -8.46 -3.82
N ASP A 623 -24.78 -7.84 -4.31
CA ASP A 623 -25.07 -6.43 -4.05
C ASP A 623 -25.56 -6.18 -2.62
N ASP A 624 -25.77 -4.91 -2.26
CA ASP A 624 -26.20 -4.54 -0.91
C ASP A 624 -27.59 -5.09 -0.54
N GLU A 625 -28.52 -5.21 -1.51
CA GLU A 625 -29.81 -5.84 -1.24
C GLU A 625 -29.64 -7.33 -0.95
N GLU A 626 -28.86 -8.02 -1.77
CA GLU A 626 -28.56 -9.43 -1.65
C GLU A 626 -27.86 -9.75 -0.32
N ALA A 627 -26.88 -8.94 0.08
CA ALA A 627 -26.24 -9.03 1.37
C ALA A 627 -27.23 -8.85 2.53
N LEU A 628 -28.14 -7.87 2.44
CA LEU A 628 -29.18 -7.68 3.45
C LEU A 628 -30.19 -8.82 3.51
N ARG A 629 -30.53 -9.44 2.36
CA ARG A 629 -31.32 -10.68 2.32
C ARG A 629 -30.58 -11.82 3.00
N GLY A 630 -29.28 -11.98 2.76
CA GLY A 630 -28.41 -12.93 3.46
C GLY A 630 -28.41 -12.72 4.97
N PHE A 631 -28.29 -11.47 5.41
CA PHE A 631 -28.32 -11.07 6.83
C PHE A 631 -29.65 -11.45 7.47
N ARG A 632 -30.77 -11.09 6.83
CA ARG A 632 -32.13 -11.40 7.28
C ARG A 632 -32.35 -12.90 7.38
N MET A 633 -32.01 -13.67 6.33
CA MET A 633 -32.22 -15.12 6.29
C MET A 633 -31.53 -15.81 7.45
N LEU A 634 -30.24 -15.55 7.67
CA LEU A 634 -29.52 -16.21 8.75
C LEU A 634 -30.06 -15.81 10.13
N THR A 635 -30.43 -14.53 10.29
CA THR A 635 -31.01 -14.01 11.54
C THR A 635 -32.35 -14.68 11.85
N GLN A 636 -33.27 -14.75 10.89
CA GLN A 636 -34.63 -15.26 11.15
C GLN A 636 -34.73 -16.79 11.13
N LEU A 637 -33.91 -17.47 10.32
CA LEU A 637 -34.00 -18.92 10.15
C LEU A 637 -33.15 -19.68 11.17
N GLU A 638 -31.96 -19.17 11.50
CA GLU A 638 -31.02 -19.85 12.40
C GLU A 638 -30.78 -19.12 13.72
N GLY A 639 -31.33 -17.91 13.91
CA GLY A 639 -31.12 -17.12 15.13
C GLY A 639 -29.68 -16.64 15.28
N ILE A 640 -28.93 -16.55 14.19
CA ILE A 640 -27.54 -16.09 14.18
C ILE A 640 -27.50 -14.76 13.44
N ILE A 641 -27.01 -13.71 14.11
CA ILE A 641 -26.84 -12.38 13.50
C ILE A 641 -25.43 -12.32 12.86
N PRO A 642 -25.30 -12.47 11.52
CA PRO A 642 -24.01 -12.44 10.85
C PRO A 642 -23.46 -11.02 10.72
N ALA A 643 -22.14 -10.87 10.62
CA ALA A 643 -21.58 -9.63 10.11
C ALA A 643 -22.03 -9.40 8.65
N LEU A 644 -22.26 -8.14 8.25
CA LEU A 644 -22.70 -7.82 6.88
C LEU A 644 -21.74 -8.36 5.81
N GLU A 645 -20.45 -8.41 6.11
CA GLU A 645 -19.44 -9.05 5.27
C GLU A 645 -19.78 -10.52 5.02
N SER A 646 -20.10 -11.28 6.08
CA SER A 646 -20.42 -12.71 5.98
C SER A 646 -21.76 -12.95 5.29
N SER A 647 -22.69 -12.00 5.38
CA SER A 647 -24.00 -12.10 4.76
C SER A 647 -23.95 -12.21 3.24
N HIS A 648 -22.92 -11.63 2.59
CA HIS A 648 -22.67 -11.81 1.16
C HIS A 648 -22.43 -13.29 0.82
N ALA A 649 -21.60 -13.97 1.61
CA ALA A 649 -21.31 -15.39 1.44
C ALA A 649 -22.54 -16.27 1.73
N VAL A 650 -23.36 -15.88 2.72
CA VAL A 650 -24.63 -16.57 3.04
C VAL A 650 -25.61 -16.48 1.87
N TRP A 651 -25.78 -15.30 1.28
CA TRP A 651 -26.64 -15.11 0.12
C TRP A 651 -26.27 -16.07 -1.01
N GLU A 652 -25.00 -16.06 -1.40
CA GLU A 652 -24.50 -16.89 -2.49
C GLU A 652 -24.66 -18.38 -2.18
N ALA A 653 -24.34 -18.81 -0.96
CA ALA A 653 -24.49 -20.21 -0.56
C ALA A 653 -25.94 -20.71 -0.67
N VAL A 654 -26.92 -19.89 -0.28
CA VAL A 654 -28.35 -20.22 -0.42
C VAL A 654 -28.75 -20.30 -1.90
N ARG A 655 -28.27 -19.37 -2.73
CA ARG A 655 -28.51 -19.37 -4.18
C ARG A 655 -27.94 -20.62 -4.84
N MET A 656 -26.72 -20.99 -4.49
CA MET A 656 -26.07 -22.20 -4.97
C MET A 656 -26.79 -23.46 -4.51
N ALA A 657 -27.11 -23.57 -3.22
CA ALA A 657 -27.73 -24.75 -2.64
C ALA A 657 -29.02 -25.14 -3.36
N LYS A 658 -29.83 -24.16 -3.80
CA LYS A 658 -31.05 -24.37 -4.61
C LYS A 658 -30.81 -25.13 -5.92
N THR A 659 -29.60 -25.03 -6.48
CA THR A 659 -29.23 -25.62 -7.76
C THR A 659 -28.48 -26.94 -7.63
N LEU A 660 -28.07 -27.30 -6.41
CA LEU A 660 -27.25 -28.46 -6.14
C LEU A 660 -28.06 -29.59 -5.46
N PRO A 661 -27.70 -30.87 -5.72
CA PRO A 661 -28.34 -32.01 -5.07
C PRO A 661 -28.26 -31.99 -3.54
N ALA A 662 -29.28 -32.54 -2.87
CA ALA A 662 -29.40 -32.53 -1.41
C ALA A 662 -28.34 -33.37 -0.65
N ASP A 663 -27.59 -34.22 -1.37
CA ASP A 663 -26.47 -34.99 -0.82
C ASP A 663 -25.12 -34.26 -0.93
N GLN A 664 -25.09 -33.07 -1.55
CA GLN A 664 -23.92 -32.19 -1.58
C GLN A 664 -23.82 -31.29 -0.36
N ASP A 665 -22.60 -30.86 -0.05
CA ASP A 665 -22.26 -30.07 1.13
C ASP A 665 -21.54 -28.77 0.74
N ILE A 666 -22.12 -27.64 1.14
CA ILE A 666 -21.55 -26.29 1.00
C ILE A 666 -21.10 -25.83 2.38
N VAL A 667 -19.84 -25.43 2.53
CA VAL A 667 -19.32 -24.79 3.74
C VAL A 667 -19.19 -23.30 3.53
N VAL A 668 -19.81 -22.51 4.40
CA VAL A 668 -19.73 -21.04 4.42
C VAL A 668 -18.82 -20.61 5.55
N CYS A 669 -17.78 -19.83 5.25
CA CYS A 669 -16.97 -19.16 6.27
C CYS A 669 -17.76 -17.99 6.87
N LEU A 670 -18.35 -18.20 8.05
CA LEU A 670 -19.08 -17.15 8.77
C LEU A 670 -18.08 -16.27 9.53
N SER A 671 -17.43 -15.38 8.77
CA SER A 671 -16.19 -14.68 9.12
C SER A 671 -16.26 -13.79 10.38
N GLY A 672 -17.45 -13.41 10.82
CA GLY A 672 -17.67 -12.55 11.99
C GLY A 672 -19.15 -12.39 12.35
N ARG A 673 -19.41 -11.93 13.57
CA ARG A 673 -20.75 -11.65 14.10
C ARG A 673 -21.21 -10.22 13.83
N GLY A 674 -22.53 -10.04 13.72
CA GLY A 674 -23.16 -8.79 13.29
C GLY A 674 -23.45 -7.78 14.38
N ASP A 675 -23.00 -7.96 15.63
CA ASP A 675 -23.25 -7.00 16.71
C ASP A 675 -22.80 -5.57 16.34
N LYS A 676 -21.73 -5.45 15.55
CA LYS A 676 -21.23 -4.14 15.07
C LYS A 676 -22.17 -3.48 14.04
N ASP A 677 -22.96 -4.28 13.34
CA ASP A 677 -23.78 -3.84 12.21
C ASP A 677 -25.22 -3.54 12.65
N VAL A 678 -25.65 -3.99 13.85
CA VAL A 678 -27.03 -3.79 14.33
C VAL A 678 -27.42 -2.32 14.38
N GLU A 679 -26.54 -1.42 14.84
CA GLU A 679 -26.83 0.02 14.88
C GLU A 679 -27.05 0.57 13.46
N GLN A 680 -26.13 0.27 12.54
CA GLN A 680 -26.26 0.65 11.13
C GLN A 680 -27.54 0.08 10.52
N ILE A 681 -27.88 -1.17 10.79
CA ILE A 681 -29.11 -1.81 10.31
C ILE A 681 -30.35 -1.16 10.92
N SER A 682 -30.33 -0.81 12.21
CA SER A 682 -31.48 -0.14 12.84
C SER A 682 -31.78 1.23 12.22
N GLN A 683 -30.76 1.89 11.66
CA GLN A 683 -30.89 3.18 10.97
C GLN A 683 -31.27 3.01 9.50
N LEU A 684 -30.73 2.00 8.82
CA LEU A 684 -30.96 1.78 7.39
C LEU A 684 -32.26 1.03 7.10
N LEU A 685 -32.66 0.08 7.95
CA LEU A 685 -33.80 -0.79 7.69
C LEU A 685 -35.12 0.00 7.53
N PRO A 686 -35.46 1.00 8.38
CA PRO A 686 -36.68 1.78 8.19
C PRO A 686 -36.76 2.46 6.81
N GLY A 687 -37.93 2.41 6.17
CA GLY A 687 -38.15 2.98 4.84
C GLY A 687 -37.77 2.01 3.71
N LYS A 688 -36.86 2.43 2.82
CA LYS A 688 -36.54 1.71 1.55
C LYS A 688 -36.25 0.23 1.78
N TRP A 689 -35.44 -0.10 2.78
CA TRP A 689 -34.97 -1.47 2.98
C TRP A 689 -36.04 -2.36 3.61
N ALA A 690 -36.87 -1.85 4.52
CA ALA A 690 -38.02 -2.59 5.05
C ALA A 690 -38.96 -3.04 3.94
N ASP A 691 -39.29 -2.15 2.99
CA ASP A 691 -40.17 -2.46 1.86
C ASP A 691 -39.51 -3.42 0.87
N ARG A 692 -38.25 -3.18 0.46
CA ARG A 692 -37.56 -4.04 -0.52
C ARG A 692 -37.32 -5.45 0.02
N LEU A 693 -36.99 -5.55 1.30
CA LEU A 693 -36.68 -6.82 1.94
C LEU A 693 -37.92 -7.52 2.48
N ASP A 694 -39.10 -6.88 2.50
CA ASP A 694 -40.28 -7.34 3.25
C ASP A 694 -39.91 -7.70 4.70
N TRP A 695 -39.29 -6.73 5.38
CA TRP A 695 -38.77 -6.89 6.74
C TRP A 695 -39.06 -5.66 7.60
N HIS A 696 -40.27 -5.66 8.15
CA HIS A 696 -40.77 -4.57 9.00
C HIS A 696 -40.53 -4.91 10.48
N ILE A 697 -39.63 -4.16 11.12
CA ILE A 697 -39.38 -4.22 12.57
C ILE A 697 -39.86 -2.91 13.18
N GLU A 698 -40.82 -2.98 14.10
CA GLU A 698 -41.23 -1.83 14.91
C GLU A 698 -40.22 -1.66 16.06
N VAL A 699 -39.59 -0.48 16.16
CA VAL A 699 -38.57 -0.15 17.17
C VAL A 699 -39.17 0.71 18.27
#